data_AF-A0A812JH53-F1
#
_entry.id   AF-A0A812JH53-F1
#
_cell.length_a   1.000
_cell.length_b   1.000
_cell.length_c   1.000
_cell.angle_alpha   90.00
_cell.angle_beta   90.00
_cell.angle_gamma   90.00
#
_symmetry.space_group_name_H-M   'P 1'
#
loop_
_entity.id
_entity.type
_entity.pdbx_description
1 polymer ?
#
loop_
_entity_poly.entity_id
_entity_poly.type
_entity_poly.pdbx_seq_one_letter_code
_entity_poly.pdbx_strand_id
1 'polypeptide(L)'
;MDQLKGDLAATANFLQSMTALPNYDSVREVQAKALCQRVKNLASVDANGASALLAAWTAGKQWTSPQTKEFSDLLAGAVARTNTGTGQGGKRATQKVDAFEPYLSVKDIQALEAGDNIHVKLDVLACRCIKLRLTCPSEACCKAILAAGLARAGGDVGAVDSYANKQLFKKMLKSKAKGLPKNGFHLEHYPASPDNLPPELADAYSQEDPACTVQMQSPDRVQAASSAIVLRGSSKKLRGGNMMGAGGMQSWPAVCASGNNNPMNMQFNMGLQGMQPGMTMMGMMNTMNNMMQRLMQDQNKQQQDPIPNMQYFAPGGGQAGATTMGQGPAAGTQAATNASAGVSPAVQLEMSDPENDEADEAEVLRQAGLVADAVNKKKGILKKPAGLPKAKAKGKAHAKAKAASKASAKASAKASAKAVAKASAKASAKAKAAPAGSREYYANLSMKKRVSLRPNGIKRARDSELEAETPHGPLVAKITVPVEVKSRKAAGDEEVKIVPTELPILNLMAWIWHVCQSMPGVAAFFQRQLSKYPCTATSPWRMALYNDEISPGNQLKASNTRKIQGYYLSFLEFDAEGRCQENLWFPLNLTRSSVVNKIQGGLSALTHILVSSESFLNLQSGCLLNMPTGERVMFFAKLHTVVADEAALKSMYDFKGSSGTLVCPLCANITSKTHGDLPANDHSGELHDISCIDSNLFVRRTDNQIFTAQALLARRQPILSKKDFSLLESSMGLNFNPCGVLAHKSMPLVKCLMWDWMHCYVVSGLLHVELSLLLPLLHVQGATFQVIQSFISEYEWPHNLKNRRREILHLFDKRSKPSEFKAGASQCITVYPLLRLFLLTHHFDTMDDELRRCIRSFMKICMVLDLLLECNRTGNLSPDELENAIRAHSQAFLKAYGEQHCIPKFHYSLHLPLMARDRPLISCFTHERKHRQVKQFADNTKKVTDWFEASLFKDVLGRALLDLSEHAGFMRPHLKSPKSVTDGTLLWHLGQTFGFQTLEHVQSAMQAEVCPGQTCERGDLVLLKTGSVAEVWLFCRLQHGELLALLSVLEPQGKNLFRVKQDGAQFMRVAEISRTCLFKRMSADSMLVVP
;
A
#
# COMPACT_ATOMS: atom_id res chain seq x y z
N MET A 1 -2.95 -7.42 -52.27
CA MET A 1 -4.36 -7.78 -52.06
C MET A 1 -4.75 -8.98 -52.92
N ASP A 2 -4.53 -8.93 -54.24
CA ASP A 2 -4.88 -10.03 -55.15
C ASP A 2 -4.17 -11.35 -54.86
N GLN A 3 -2.90 -11.29 -54.44
CA GLN A 3 -2.17 -12.48 -53.99
C GLN A 3 -2.83 -13.16 -52.79
N LEU A 4 -3.28 -12.39 -51.79
CA LEU A 4 -3.94 -12.95 -50.61
C LEU A 4 -5.32 -13.54 -50.97
N LYS A 5 -6.01 -12.95 -51.93
CA LYS A 5 -7.27 -13.47 -52.46
C LYS A 5 -7.07 -14.80 -53.21
N GLY A 6 -6.01 -14.89 -54.02
CA GLY A 6 -5.59 -16.14 -54.66
C GLY A 6 -5.22 -17.22 -53.65
N ASP A 7 -4.48 -16.84 -52.60
CA ASP A 7 -4.08 -17.76 -51.53
C ASP A 7 -5.26 -18.27 -50.71
N LEU A 8 -6.29 -17.43 -50.49
CA LEU A 8 -7.54 -17.85 -49.84
C LEU A 8 -8.27 -18.92 -50.66
N ALA A 9 -8.37 -18.73 -51.97
CA ALA A 9 -8.98 -19.71 -52.87
C ALA A 9 -8.16 -21.00 -52.95
N ALA A 10 -6.84 -20.90 -53.06
CA ALA A 10 -5.95 -22.07 -53.09
C ALA A 10 -6.00 -22.87 -51.79
N THR A 11 -6.00 -22.18 -50.64
CA THR A 11 -6.12 -22.81 -49.32
C THR A 11 -7.49 -23.46 -49.13
N ALA A 12 -8.55 -22.85 -49.67
CA ALA A 12 -9.89 -23.44 -49.65
C ALA A 12 -9.95 -24.76 -50.42
N ASN A 13 -9.41 -24.79 -51.63
CA ASN A 13 -9.36 -25.99 -52.47
C ASN A 13 -8.47 -27.08 -51.85
N PHE A 14 -7.32 -26.69 -51.28
CA PHE A 14 -6.45 -27.58 -50.54
C PHE A 14 -7.16 -28.24 -49.36
N LEU A 15 -7.86 -27.46 -48.54
CA LEU A 15 -8.61 -27.99 -47.40
C LEU A 15 -9.76 -28.90 -47.83
N GLN A 16 -10.45 -28.60 -48.93
CA GLN A 16 -11.48 -29.51 -49.46
C GLN A 16 -10.91 -30.89 -49.82
N SER A 17 -9.71 -30.94 -50.42
CA SER A 17 -9.02 -32.19 -50.77
C SER A 17 -8.56 -33.02 -49.55
N MET A 18 -8.55 -32.43 -48.35
CA MET A 18 -8.07 -33.07 -47.12
C MET A 18 -9.17 -33.36 -46.09
N THR A 19 -10.44 -33.17 -46.45
CA THR A 19 -11.59 -33.35 -45.54
C THR A 19 -11.73 -34.76 -44.97
N ALA A 20 -11.20 -35.78 -45.65
CA ALA A 20 -11.23 -37.17 -45.20
C ALA A 20 -10.06 -37.58 -44.27
N LEU A 21 -9.11 -36.68 -43.98
CA LEU A 21 -7.94 -37.00 -43.16
C LEU A 21 -8.21 -36.78 -41.66
N PRO A 22 -7.71 -37.67 -40.77
CA PRO A 22 -7.97 -37.59 -39.33
C PRO A 22 -7.35 -36.36 -38.64
N ASN A 23 -6.38 -35.69 -39.26
CA ASN A 23 -5.77 -34.45 -38.75
C ASN A 23 -6.33 -33.17 -39.38
N TYR A 24 -7.45 -33.27 -40.12
CA TYR A 24 -8.06 -32.16 -40.86
C TYR A 24 -8.29 -30.91 -39.99
N ASP A 25 -8.82 -31.07 -38.77
CA ASP A 25 -9.12 -29.95 -37.88
C ASP A 25 -7.88 -29.17 -37.46
N SER A 26 -6.78 -29.87 -37.16
CA SER A 26 -5.51 -29.23 -36.82
C SER A 26 -4.92 -28.49 -38.01
N VAL A 27 -4.98 -29.09 -39.21
CA VAL A 27 -4.47 -28.45 -40.44
C VAL A 27 -5.28 -27.21 -40.78
N ARG A 28 -6.62 -27.29 -40.69
CA ARG A 28 -7.52 -26.16 -40.88
C ARG A 28 -7.24 -25.03 -39.90
N GLU A 29 -7.02 -25.32 -38.62
CA GLU A 29 -6.73 -24.29 -37.61
C GLU A 29 -5.40 -23.57 -37.87
N VAL A 30 -4.37 -24.31 -38.27
CA VAL A 30 -3.07 -23.73 -38.64
C VAL A 30 -3.19 -22.82 -39.87
N GLN A 31 -3.91 -23.27 -40.91
CA GLN A 31 -4.13 -22.48 -42.12
C GLN A 31 -4.95 -21.22 -41.84
N ALA A 32 -6.00 -21.32 -41.02
CA ALA A 32 -6.81 -20.18 -40.61
C ALA A 32 -5.98 -19.12 -39.87
N LYS A 33 -5.11 -19.54 -38.93
CA LYS A 33 -4.21 -18.64 -38.21
C LYS A 33 -3.19 -17.98 -39.14
N ALA A 34 -2.63 -18.73 -40.09
CA ALA A 34 -1.66 -18.20 -41.06
C ALA A 34 -2.30 -17.10 -41.94
N LEU A 35 -3.52 -17.32 -42.44
CA LEU A 35 -4.25 -16.34 -43.25
C LEU A 35 -4.68 -15.12 -42.43
N CYS A 36 -5.15 -15.30 -41.19
CA CYS A 36 -5.44 -14.20 -40.27
C CYS A 36 -4.19 -13.35 -39.97
N GLN A 37 -3.02 -13.99 -39.83
CA GLN A 37 -1.76 -13.29 -39.61
C GLN A 37 -1.34 -12.47 -40.83
N ARG A 38 -1.63 -12.93 -42.05
CA ARG A 38 -1.37 -12.17 -43.27
C ARG A 38 -2.28 -10.94 -43.37
N VAL A 39 -3.54 -11.03 -42.96
CA VAL A 39 -4.44 -9.86 -42.84
C VAL A 39 -3.94 -8.86 -41.79
N LYS A 40 -3.44 -9.33 -40.64
CA LYS A 40 -2.81 -8.48 -39.61
C LYS A 40 -1.62 -7.68 -40.17
N ASN A 41 -0.89 -8.27 -41.11
CA ASN A 41 0.30 -7.69 -41.72
C ASN A 41 -0.01 -6.80 -42.94
N LEU A 42 -1.28 -6.68 -43.37
CA LEU A 42 -1.64 -5.74 -44.43
C LEU A 42 -1.50 -4.30 -43.92
N ALA A 43 -0.66 -3.52 -44.62
CA ALA A 43 -0.36 -2.13 -44.29
C ALA A 43 -1.60 -1.23 -44.39
N SER A 44 -2.41 -1.41 -45.43
CA SER A 44 -3.68 -0.72 -45.65
C SER A 44 -4.62 -1.59 -46.48
N VAL A 45 -5.91 -1.57 -46.14
CA VAL A 45 -6.97 -2.24 -46.91
C VAL A 45 -8.11 -1.26 -47.05
N ASP A 46 -8.54 -1.00 -48.27
CA ASP A 46 -9.72 -0.16 -48.54
C ASP A 46 -11.02 -0.96 -48.29
N ALA A 47 -12.15 -0.25 -48.18
CA ALA A 47 -13.43 -0.88 -47.85
C ALA A 47 -13.85 -1.92 -48.92
N ASN A 48 -13.55 -1.67 -50.19
CA ASN A 48 -13.86 -2.56 -51.30
C ASN A 48 -12.97 -3.82 -51.27
N GLY A 49 -11.67 -3.67 -51.03
CA GLY A 49 -10.74 -4.79 -50.89
C GLY A 49 -11.03 -5.67 -49.68
N ALA A 50 -11.43 -5.07 -48.55
CA ALA A 50 -11.82 -5.83 -47.37
C ALA A 50 -13.09 -6.65 -47.59
N SER A 51 -14.08 -6.06 -48.28
CA SER A 51 -15.30 -6.76 -48.67
C SER A 51 -15.00 -7.93 -49.62
N ALA A 52 -14.07 -7.74 -50.56
CA ALA A 52 -13.65 -8.79 -51.48
C ALA A 52 -12.87 -9.94 -50.81
N LEU A 53 -12.04 -9.65 -49.80
CA LEU A 53 -11.34 -10.67 -49.01
C LEU A 53 -12.29 -11.44 -48.10
N LEU A 54 -13.25 -10.74 -47.48
CA LEU A 54 -14.26 -11.40 -46.65
C LEU A 54 -15.14 -12.31 -47.49
N ALA A 55 -15.56 -11.85 -48.67
CA ALA A 55 -16.31 -12.67 -49.63
C ALA A 55 -15.53 -13.94 -50.05
N ALA A 56 -14.23 -13.80 -50.34
CA ALA A 56 -13.37 -14.93 -50.68
C ALA A 56 -13.18 -15.91 -49.51
N TRP A 57 -13.09 -15.41 -48.28
CA TRP A 57 -13.07 -16.24 -47.08
C TRP A 57 -14.37 -17.03 -46.94
N THR A 58 -15.52 -16.35 -47.00
CA THR A 58 -16.84 -16.97 -46.80
C THR A 58 -17.29 -17.88 -47.93
N ALA A 59 -16.74 -17.73 -49.14
CA ALA A 59 -16.98 -18.65 -50.24
C ALA A 59 -16.46 -20.07 -49.93
N GLY A 60 -15.43 -20.17 -49.09
CA GLY A 60 -14.95 -21.44 -48.57
C GLY A 60 -15.82 -21.96 -47.42
N LYS A 61 -16.62 -23.01 -47.67
CA LYS A 61 -17.49 -23.64 -46.65
C LYS A 61 -16.74 -24.33 -45.50
N GLN A 62 -15.41 -24.37 -45.54
CA GLN A 62 -14.56 -25.08 -44.56
C GLN A 62 -14.31 -24.32 -43.25
N TRP A 63 -14.56 -23.00 -43.17
CA TRP A 63 -14.20 -22.19 -42.01
C TRP A 63 -15.28 -22.20 -40.92
N THR A 64 -14.86 -22.22 -39.65
CA THR A 64 -15.78 -22.16 -38.51
C THR A 64 -16.24 -20.73 -38.22
N SER A 65 -17.41 -20.56 -37.58
CA SER A 65 -17.93 -19.25 -37.19
C SER A 65 -16.96 -18.41 -36.35
N PRO A 66 -16.22 -18.98 -35.36
CA PRO A 66 -15.21 -18.22 -34.61
C PRO A 66 -14.06 -17.73 -35.49
N GLN A 67 -13.58 -18.54 -36.44
CA GLN A 67 -12.49 -18.17 -37.35
C GLN A 67 -12.93 -17.09 -38.33
N THR A 68 -14.15 -17.19 -38.85
CA THR A 68 -14.73 -16.16 -39.73
C THR A 68 -14.93 -14.84 -38.99
N LYS A 69 -15.34 -14.87 -37.71
CA LYS A 69 -15.41 -13.68 -36.86
C LYS A 69 -14.03 -13.06 -36.62
N GLU A 70 -13.03 -13.86 -36.26
CA GLU A 70 -11.66 -13.36 -36.10
C GLU A 70 -11.15 -12.71 -37.40
N PHE A 71 -11.32 -13.37 -38.54
CA PHE A 71 -10.90 -12.84 -39.84
C PHE A 71 -11.61 -11.52 -40.20
N SER A 72 -12.93 -11.45 -39.96
CA SER A 72 -13.74 -10.25 -40.18
C SER A 72 -13.35 -9.09 -39.27
N ASP A 73 -13.15 -9.33 -37.96
CA ASP A 73 -12.72 -8.32 -37.00
C ASP A 73 -11.33 -7.75 -37.36
N LEU A 74 -10.44 -8.61 -37.88
CA LEU A 74 -9.12 -8.20 -38.34
C LEU A 74 -9.17 -7.37 -39.62
N LEU A 75 -10.08 -7.69 -40.56
CA LEU A 75 -10.34 -6.90 -41.76
C LEU A 75 -10.98 -5.56 -41.42
N ALA A 76 -12.00 -5.53 -40.55
CA ALA A 76 -12.62 -4.30 -40.08
C ALA A 76 -11.58 -3.40 -39.37
N GLY A 77 -10.71 -4.01 -38.55
CA GLY A 77 -9.56 -3.34 -37.98
C GLY A 77 -8.57 -2.84 -39.03
N ALA A 78 -8.38 -3.54 -40.14
CA ALA A 78 -7.52 -3.11 -41.25
C ALA A 78 -8.10 -1.90 -42.00
N VAL A 79 -9.40 -1.88 -42.28
CA VAL A 79 -10.09 -0.76 -42.92
C VAL A 79 -10.13 0.48 -42.01
N ALA A 80 -10.36 0.27 -40.71
CA ALA A 80 -10.33 1.35 -39.73
C ALA A 80 -8.94 2.01 -39.61
N ARG A 81 -7.85 1.23 -39.82
CA ARG A 81 -6.48 1.77 -39.91
C ARG A 81 -6.29 2.66 -41.14
N THR A 82 -6.99 2.36 -42.24
CA THR A 82 -6.91 3.14 -43.50
C THR A 82 -7.68 4.45 -43.43
N ASN A 83 -8.89 4.45 -42.84
CA ASN A 83 -9.80 5.61 -42.87
C ASN A 83 -9.57 6.67 -41.77
N THR A 84 -8.85 6.34 -40.70
CA THR A 84 -8.74 7.25 -39.55
C THR A 84 -7.51 8.17 -39.59
N GLY A 85 -6.56 7.98 -40.51
CA GLY A 85 -5.31 8.77 -40.54
C GLY A 85 -4.50 8.71 -39.21
N THR A 86 -4.96 7.92 -38.25
CA THR A 86 -4.39 7.70 -36.93
C THR A 86 -3.90 6.27 -36.89
N GLY A 87 -2.82 6.03 -37.64
CA GLY A 87 -1.98 4.87 -37.43
C GLY A 87 -1.59 4.78 -35.96
N GLN A 88 -1.52 3.55 -35.46
CA GLN A 88 -1.02 3.21 -34.13
C GLN A 88 0.12 4.15 -33.71
N GLY A 89 0.00 4.75 -32.53
CA GLY A 89 1.16 5.13 -31.72
C GLY A 89 1.89 3.87 -31.25
N GLY A 90 2.38 3.06 -32.19
CA GLY A 90 3.41 2.08 -31.94
C GLY A 90 4.64 2.82 -31.45
N LYS A 91 5.38 2.23 -30.51
CA LYS A 91 6.70 2.75 -30.15
C LYS A 91 7.52 2.83 -31.44
N ARG A 92 7.98 4.03 -31.83
CA ARG A 92 8.89 4.21 -32.97
C ARG A 92 10.03 3.20 -32.86
N ALA A 93 10.33 2.52 -33.96
CA ALA A 93 11.41 1.54 -34.01
C ALA A 93 12.73 2.16 -33.57
N THR A 94 13.60 1.33 -32.99
CA THR A 94 14.88 1.80 -32.45
C THR A 94 15.85 2.10 -33.59
N GLN A 95 16.40 3.30 -33.62
CA GLN A 95 17.28 3.76 -34.68
C GLN A 95 18.73 3.31 -34.45
N LYS A 96 19.43 2.94 -35.51
CA LYS A 96 20.80 2.43 -35.49
C LYS A 96 21.70 3.28 -36.39
N VAL A 97 22.87 3.61 -35.84
CA VAL A 97 23.98 4.27 -36.53
C VAL A 97 25.23 3.55 -36.04
N ASP A 98 26.05 3.05 -36.97
CA ASP A 98 27.25 2.29 -36.63
C ASP A 98 28.46 3.21 -36.39
N ALA A 99 28.57 4.29 -37.16
CA ALA A 99 29.56 5.36 -36.96
C ALA A 99 28.87 6.73 -36.99
N PHE A 100 28.98 7.50 -35.91
CA PHE A 100 28.32 8.81 -35.79
C PHE A 100 29.23 10.00 -36.12
N GLU A 101 30.56 9.82 -36.10
CA GLU A 101 31.49 10.90 -36.38
C GLU A 101 31.29 11.57 -37.76
N PRO A 102 31.03 10.83 -38.86
CA PRO A 102 30.75 11.43 -40.17
C PRO A 102 29.53 12.36 -40.17
N TYR A 103 28.61 12.19 -39.21
CA TYR A 103 27.37 12.95 -39.09
C TYR A 103 27.53 14.25 -38.27
N LEU A 104 28.73 14.54 -37.77
CA LEU A 104 29.03 15.84 -37.19
C LEU A 104 29.28 16.86 -38.30
N SER A 105 28.82 18.09 -38.11
CA SER A 105 29.17 19.20 -39.00
C SER A 105 30.46 19.88 -38.56
N VAL A 106 30.99 20.74 -39.43
CA VAL A 106 32.16 21.58 -39.13
C VAL A 106 31.93 22.42 -37.86
N LYS A 107 30.74 23.03 -37.69
CA LYS A 107 30.44 23.83 -36.49
C LYS A 107 30.28 22.98 -35.23
N ASP A 108 29.76 21.75 -35.34
CA ASP A 108 29.68 20.87 -34.18
C ASP A 108 31.07 20.44 -33.70
N ILE A 109 31.99 20.15 -34.62
CA ILE A 109 33.36 19.78 -34.27
C ILE A 109 34.04 20.93 -33.52
N GLN A 110 33.95 22.15 -34.06
CA GLN A 110 34.47 23.35 -33.39
C GLN A 110 33.85 23.55 -32.00
N ALA A 111 32.54 23.36 -31.85
CA ALA A 111 31.86 23.51 -30.56
C ALA A 111 32.22 22.39 -29.55
N LEU A 112 32.49 21.18 -30.02
CA LEU A 112 32.92 20.06 -29.18
C LEU A 112 34.37 20.22 -28.69
N GLU A 113 35.22 20.81 -29.54
CA GLU A 113 36.61 21.14 -29.24
C GLU A 113 36.72 22.37 -28.32
N ALA A 114 35.88 23.39 -28.53
CA ALA A 114 35.90 24.62 -27.73
C ALA A 114 35.09 24.56 -26.41
N GLY A 115 34.20 23.59 -26.21
CA GLY A 115 33.31 23.57 -25.05
C GLY A 115 34.02 23.33 -23.71
N ASP A 116 33.83 24.22 -22.73
CA ASP A 116 34.48 24.11 -21.40
C ASP A 116 33.83 23.09 -20.44
N ASN A 117 32.62 22.60 -20.74
CA ASN A 117 31.89 21.69 -19.85
C ASN A 117 31.11 20.61 -20.62
N ILE A 118 31.09 19.39 -20.07
CA ILE A 118 30.38 18.22 -20.60
C ILE A 118 28.90 18.47 -20.93
N HIS A 119 28.20 19.32 -20.19
CA HIS A 119 26.81 19.66 -20.47
C HIS A 119 26.62 20.32 -21.84
N VAL A 120 27.53 21.22 -22.22
CA VAL A 120 27.50 21.91 -23.52
C VAL A 120 27.81 20.92 -24.63
N LYS A 121 28.84 20.09 -24.46
CA LYS A 121 29.23 19.06 -25.43
C LYS A 121 28.11 18.05 -25.71
N LEU A 122 27.43 17.58 -24.66
CA LEU A 122 26.30 16.68 -24.80
C LEU A 122 25.05 17.36 -25.42
N ASP A 123 24.87 18.68 -25.21
CA ASP A 123 23.80 19.44 -25.86
C ASP A 123 24.04 19.59 -27.37
N VAL A 124 25.30 19.81 -27.79
CA VAL A 124 25.71 19.84 -29.21
C VAL A 124 25.36 18.51 -29.89
N LEU A 125 25.75 17.38 -29.30
CA LEU A 125 25.40 16.04 -29.84
C LEU A 125 23.89 15.84 -29.92
N ALA A 126 23.14 16.23 -28.88
CA ALA A 126 21.68 16.09 -28.87
C ALA A 126 21.02 16.97 -29.95
N CYS A 127 21.52 18.18 -30.18
CA CYS A 127 21.06 19.06 -31.26
C CYS A 127 21.30 18.44 -32.64
N ARG A 128 22.49 17.87 -32.89
CA ARG A 128 22.78 17.19 -34.17
C ARG A 128 21.87 15.99 -34.40
N CYS A 129 21.63 15.16 -33.38
CA CYS A 129 20.67 14.05 -33.48
C CYS A 129 19.25 14.53 -33.84
N ILE A 130 18.81 15.69 -33.31
CA ILE A 130 17.49 16.24 -33.63
C ILE A 130 17.39 16.72 -35.08
N LYS A 131 18.43 17.38 -35.59
CA LYS A 131 18.51 17.77 -37.02
C LYS A 131 18.41 16.54 -37.92
N LEU A 132 19.09 15.46 -37.56
CA LEU A 132 19.06 14.17 -38.27
C LEU A 132 17.79 13.33 -38.02
N ARG A 133 16.82 13.83 -37.23
CA ARG A 133 15.62 13.10 -36.77
C ARG A 133 15.92 11.78 -36.02
N LEU A 134 17.12 11.66 -35.45
CA LEU A 134 17.57 10.55 -34.61
C LEU A 134 17.07 10.73 -33.16
N THR A 135 15.86 10.27 -32.88
CA THR A 135 15.14 10.50 -31.60
C THR A 135 15.07 9.27 -30.70
N CYS A 136 15.20 8.07 -31.27
CA CYS A 136 15.11 6.79 -30.57
C CYS A 136 16.37 5.92 -30.77
N PRO A 137 17.58 6.39 -30.42
CA PRO A 137 18.82 5.65 -30.67
C PRO A 137 18.92 4.37 -29.82
N SER A 138 19.42 3.29 -30.44
CA SER A 138 19.76 2.03 -29.78
C SER A 138 20.89 2.21 -28.73
N GLU A 139 21.14 1.17 -27.92
CA GLU A 139 22.25 1.22 -26.96
C GLU A 139 23.61 1.31 -27.68
N ALA A 140 23.79 0.61 -28.80
CA ALA A 140 24.98 0.70 -29.64
C ALA A 140 25.10 2.10 -30.29
N CYS A 141 24.00 2.64 -30.79
CA CYS A 141 23.97 4.00 -31.37
C CYS A 141 24.31 5.08 -30.34
N CYS A 142 23.79 4.98 -29.11
CA CYS A 142 24.19 5.88 -28.02
C CYS A 142 25.69 5.78 -27.72
N LYS A 143 26.30 4.60 -27.88
CA LYS A 143 27.74 4.40 -27.71
C LYS A 143 28.52 5.16 -28.79
N ALA A 144 28.13 4.98 -30.05
CA ALA A 144 28.77 5.63 -31.20
C ALA A 144 28.70 7.16 -31.11
N ILE A 145 27.55 7.71 -30.74
CA ILE A 145 27.35 9.16 -30.57
C ILE A 145 28.27 9.73 -29.48
N LEU A 146 28.30 9.09 -28.31
CA LEU A 146 29.11 9.55 -27.18
C LEU A 146 30.61 9.38 -27.46
N ALA A 147 31.00 8.31 -28.17
CA ALA A 147 32.39 8.09 -28.58
C ALA A 147 32.88 9.17 -29.54
N ALA A 148 32.05 9.55 -30.52
CA ALA A 148 32.36 10.63 -31.45
C ALA A 148 32.56 11.98 -30.73
N GLY A 149 31.69 12.32 -29.78
CA GLY A 149 31.85 13.53 -28.99
C GLY A 149 33.08 13.52 -28.07
N LEU A 150 33.39 12.37 -27.45
CA LEU A 150 34.53 12.23 -26.55
C LEU A 150 35.88 12.29 -27.30
N ALA A 151 35.93 11.72 -28.51
CA ALA A 151 37.11 11.79 -29.36
C ALA A 151 37.53 13.23 -29.67
N ARG A 152 36.55 14.14 -29.83
CA ARG A 152 36.77 15.58 -30.07
C ARG A 152 37.01 16.40 -28.82
N ALA A 153 36.47 15.94 -27.69
CA ALA A 153 36.55 16.66 -26.43
C ALA A 153 37.92 16.64 -25.73
N GLY A 154 38.95 16.00 -26.30
CA GLY A 154 40.32 16.02 -25.77
C GLY A 154 40.66 14.97 -24.71
N GLY A 155 39.86 13.92 -24.54
CA GLY A 155 40.20 12.79 -23.66
C GLY A 155 40.04 13.03 -22.14
N ASP A 156 39.85 14.28 -21.70
CA ASP A 156 39.75 14.64 -20.27
C ASP A 156 38.32 14.57 -19.71
N VAL A 157 37.58 13.53 -20.10
CA VAL A 157 36.27 13.22 -19.52
C VAL A 157 36.29 11.74 -19.14
N GLY A 158 36.62 11.50 -17.87
CA GLY A 158 36.91 10.18 -17.33
C GLY A 158 35.90 9.10 -17.70
N ALA A 159 36.42 7.94 -18.10
CA ALA A 159 35.67 6.69 -18.29
C ALA A 159 34.75 6.36 -17.09
N VAL A 160 35.05 6.90 -15.91
CA VAL A 160 34.38 6.74 -14.62
C VAL A 160 32.92 7.22 -14.62
N ASP A 161 32.54 8.23 -15.42
CA ASP A 161 31.17 8.82 -15.43
C ASP A 161 30.35 8.56 -16.71
N SER A 162 30.83 7.68 -17.60
CA SER A 162 30.21 7.35 -18.89
C SER A 162 28.71 7.01 -18.81
N TYR A 163 28.29 6.33 -17.74
CA TYR A 163 26.88 5.97 -17.52
C TYR A 163 26.02 7.19 -17.17
N ALA A 164 26.53 8.12 -16.35
CA ALA A 164 25.83 9.35 -16.00
C ALA A 164 25.66 10.24 -17.23
N ASN A 165 26.71 10.35 -18.06
CA ASN A 165 26.70 11.08 -19.33
C ASN A 165 25.67 10.52 -20.32
N LYS A 166 25.55 9.19 -20.42
CA LYS A 166 24.48 8.53 -21.21
C LYS A 166 23.08 8.91 -20.73
N GLN A 167 22.84 8.92 -19.42
CA GLN A 167 21.52 9.27 -18.87
C GLN A 167 21.18 10.74 -19.12
N LEU A 168 22.17 11.62 -18.96
CA LEU A 168 22.04 13.04 -19.22
C LEU A 168 21.77 13.33 -20.70
N PHE A 169 22.55 12.74 -21.61
CA PHE A 169 22.35 12.82 -23.05
C PHE A 169 20.93 12.38 -23.46
N LYS A 170 20.47 11.19 -23.00
CA LYS A 170 19.12 10.70 -23.28
C LYS A 170 18.02 11.64 -22.79
N LYS A 171 18.23 12.28 -21.64
CA LYS A 171 17.28 13.26 -21.09
C LYS A 171 17.20 14.51 -21.98
N MET A 172 18.34 15.01 -22.45
CA MET A 172 18.39 16.19 -23.34
C MET A 172 17.78 15.88 -24.70
N LEU A 173 18.14 14.75 -25.32
CA LEU A 173 17.57 14.30 -26.58
C LEU A 173 16.05 14.17 -26.50
N LYS A 174 15.53 13.51 -25.45
CA LYS A 174 14.08 13.36 -25.24
C LYS A 174 13.37 14.70 -25.02
N SER A 175 14.03 15.66 -24.35
CA SER A 175 13.46 16.98 -24.14
C SER A 175 13.33 17.76 -25.45
N LYS A 176 14.37 17.74 -26.29
CA LYS A 176 14.38 18.43 -27.58
C LYS A 176 13.47 17.73 -28.62
N ALA A 177 13.35 16.41 -28.57
CA ALA A 177 12.47 15.65 -29.45
C ALA A 177 10.97 15.98 -29.29
N LYS A 178 10.55 16.56 -28.15
CA LYS A 178 9.16 17.01 -27.95
C LYS A 178 8.73 18.11 -28.93
N GLY A 179 9.67 18.85 -29.49
CA GLY A 179 9.41 19.89 -30.49
C GLY A 179 9.22 19.36 -31.91
N LEU A 180 9.47 18.06 -32.16
CA LEU A 180 9.33 17.47 -33.48
C LEU A 180 7.90 16.99 -33.74
N PRO A 181 7.41 17.07 -34.99
CA PRO A 181 6.08 16.60 -35.33
C PRO A 181 5.93 15.10 -35.04
N LYS A 182 4.80 14.72 -34.44
CA LYS A 182 4.53 13.33 -33.97
C LYS A 182 4.55 12.29 -35.10
N ASN A 183 4.33 12.71 -36.36
CA ASN A 183 4.37 11.87 -37.56
C ASN A 183 5.53 12.23 -38.51
N GLY A 184 6.59 12.88 -38.02
CA GLY A 184 7.76 13.22 -38.85
C GLY A 184 8.55 12.00 -39.31
N PHE A 185 9.26 12.15 -40.45
CA PHE A 185 10.13 11.15 -41.06
C PHE A 185 11.03 10.44 -40.03
N HIS A 186 11.09 9.10 -40.11
CA HIS A 186 11.78 8.24 -39.13
C HIS A 186 12.65 7.21 -39.84
N LEU A 187 13.95 7.49 -39.93
CA LEU A 187 14.93 6.58 -40.50
C LEU A 187 15.41 5.58 -39.43
N GLU A 188 15.19 4.28 -39.64
CA GLU A 188 15.58 3.23 -38.68
C GLU A 188 17.07 2.90 -38.75
N HIS A 189 17.65 2.94 -39.95
CA HIS A 189 19.04 2.58 -40.20
C HIS A 189 19.71 3.71 -40.98
N TYR A 190 20.71 4.34 -40.37
CA TYR A 190 21.46 5.42 -41.00
C TYR A 190 22.58 4.83 -41.86
N PRO A 191 22.83 5.38 -43.06
CA PRO A 191 23.91 4.93 -43.93
C PRO A 191 25.31 5.19 -43.32
N ALA A 192 26.36 4.68 -43.95
CA ALA A 192 27.73 4.90 -43.46
C ALA A 192 28.23 6.34 -43.69
N SER A 193 27.73 7.03 -44.73
CA SER A 193 28.08 8.42 -45.07
C SER A 193 26.84 9.32 -45.04
N PRO A 194 26.95 10.57 -44.55
CA PRO A 194 25.88 11.56 -44.62
C PRO A 194 25.44 11.90 -46.07
N ASP A 195 26.31 11.71 -47.08
CA ASP A 195 25.97 11.98 -48.48
C ASP A 195 24.88 11.05 -49.02
N ASN A 196 24.72 9.89 -48.38
CA ASN A 196 23.71 8.90 -48.73
C ASN A 196 22.41 9.07 -47.91
N LEU A 197 22.25 10.18 -47.19
CA LEU A 197 21.03 10.45 -46.44
C LEU A 197 19.83 10.66 -47.38
N PRO A 198 18.64 10.21 -46.98
CA PRO A 198 17.42 10.51 -47.72
C PRO A 198 17.22 12.03 -47.87
N PRO A 199 16.64 12.51 -48.98
CA PRO A 199 16.39 13.94 -49.24
C PRO A 199 15.62 14.64 -48.11
N GLU A 200 14.76 13.90 -47.38
CA GLU A 200 13.98 14.38 -46.25
C GLU A 200 14.84 14.79 -45.03
N LEU A 201 16.11 14.43 -45.02
CA LEU A 201 17.10 14.79 -43.99
C LEU A 201 18.21 15.70 -44.54
N ALA A 202 18.11 16.15 -45.79
CA ALA A 202 19.09 17.05 -46.40
C ALA A 202 19.19 18.40 -45.66
N ASP A 203 18.09 18.84 -45.02
CA ASP A 203 18.04 20.04 -44.17
C ASP A 203 18.89 19.93 -42.89
N ALA A 204 19.44 18.76 -42.58
CA ALA A 204 20.35 18.59 -41.46
C ALA A 204 21.67 19.35 -41.66
N TYR A 205 22.03 19.66 -42.92
CA TYR A 205 23.25 20.40 -43.28
C TYR A 205 22.92 21.59 -44.17
N SER A 206 23.77 22.61 -44.14
CA SER A 206 23.64 23.80 -44.99
C SER A 206 24.97 24.07 -45.69
N GLN A 207 24.97 24.90 -46.74
CA GLN A 207 26.21 25.28 -47.43
C GLN A 207 27.25 25.92 -46.47
N GLU A 208 26.79 26.61 -45.42
CA GLU A 208 27.63 27.22 -44.38
C GLU A 208 27.96 26.29 -43.19
N ASP A 209 27.38 25.08 -43.15
CA ASP A 209 27.59 24.09 -42.09
C ASP A 209 27.50 22.66 -42.67
N PRO A 210 28.44 22.28 -43.56
CA PRO A 210 28.44 20.96 -44.17
C PRO A 210 28.82 19.88 -43.16
N ALA A 211 28.51 18.62 -43.49
CA ALA A 211 29.01 17.47 -42.74
C ALA A 211 30.56 17.43 -42.77
N CYS A 212 31.17 16.83 -41.75
CA CYS A 212 32.62 16.81 -41.63
C CYS A 212 33.27 16.00 -42.76
N THR A 213 34.33 16.55 -43.35
CA THR A 213 35.07 15.87 -44.41
C THR A 213 35.90 14.72 -43.83
N VAL A 214 36.28 13.76 -44.68
CA VAL A 214 37.10 12.60 -44.26
C VAL A 214 38.39 13.04 -43.56
N GLN A 215 39.02 14.12 -44.00
CA GLN A 215 40.23 14.69 -43.39
C GLN A 215 39.99 15.22 -41.97
N MET A 216 38.77 15.66 -41.68
CA MET A 216 38.42 16.11 -40.34
C MET A 216 38.19 14.95 -39.39
N GLN A 217 37.83 13.75 -39.86
CA GLN A 217 37.47 12.56 -39.06
C GLN A 217 38.65 11.95 -38.30
N SER A 218 38.41 11.31 -37.15
CA SER A 218 39.45 10.74 -36.30
C SER A 218 39.05 9.33 -35.79
N PRO A 219 38.88 8.36 -36.71
CA PRO A 219 38.30 7.05 -36.39
C PRO A 219 39.05 6.31 -35.29
N ASP A 220 40.38 6.42 -35.22
CA ASP A 220 41.20 5.80 -34.17
C ASP A 220 40.89 6.37 -32.77
N ARG A 221 40.66 7.68 -32.67
CA ARG A 221 40.27 8.34 -31.41
C ARG A 221 38.85 7.93 -31.01
N VAL A 222 37.94 7.80 -31.97
CA VAL A 222 36.58 7.32 -31.73
C VAL A 222 36.56 5.87 -31.28
N GLN A 223 37.40 5.02 -31.86
CA GLN A 223 37.51 3.61 -31.49
C GLN A 223 38.10 3.43 -30.08
N ALA A 224 39.12 4.22 -29.74
CA ALA A 224 39.67 4.28 -28.38
C ALA A 224 38.61 4.75 -27.36
N ALA A 225 37.88 5.84 -27.68
CA ALA A 225 36.80 6.37 -26.84
C ALA A 225 35.65 5.35 -26.67
N SER A 226 35.25 4.67 -27.74
CA SER A 226 34.21 3.62 -27.70
C SER A 226 34.60 2.48 -26.76
N SER A 227 35.88 2.09 -26.72
CA SER A 227 36.36 1.03 -25.83
C SER A 227 36.35 1.42 -24.35
N ALA A 228 36.45 2.72 -24.05
CA ALA A 228 36.41 3.28 -22.69
C ALA A 228 34.99 3.47 -22.13
N ILE A 229 33.97 3.67 -22.98
CA ILE A 229 32.59 3.98 -22.56
C ILE A 229 31.86 2.76 -21.98
N VAL A 230 31.41 2.88 -20.73
CA VAL A 230 30.58 1.87 -20.04
C VAL A 230 29.11 2.31 -20.01
N LEU A 231 28.23 1.56 -20.70
CA LEU A 231 26.80 1.91 -20.84
C LEU A 231 25.85 1.19 -19.87
N ARG A 232 26.33 0.25 -19.04
CA ARG A 232 25.52 -0.54 -18.10
C ARG A 232 26.04 -0.43 -16.67
N GLY A 233 25.15 -0.11 -15.73
CA GLY A 233 25.49 0.02 -14.31
C GLY A 233 25.91 -1.29 -13.61
N SER A 234 25.73 -2.45 -14.26
CA SER A 234 26.16 -3.77 -13.76
C SER A 234 27.57 -4.17 -14.18
N SER A 235 28.30 -3.31 -14.91
CA SER A 235 29.66 -3.63 -15.39
C SER A 235 30.66 -3.72 -14.25
N LYS A 236 31.51 -4.76 -14.25
CA LYS A 236 32.58 -4.96 -13.25
C LYS A 236 33.61 -3.81 -13.24
N LYS A 237 33.79 -3.10 -14.37
CA LYS A 237 34.68 -1.94 -14.47
C LYS A 237 34.26 -0.75 -13.58
N LEU A 238 33.00 -0.70 -13.11
CA LEU A 238 32.50 0.32 -12.17
C LEU A 238 32.68 -0.07 -10.69
N ARG A 239 33.13 -1.29 -10.38
CA ARG A 239 33.20 -1.83 -9.00
C ARG A 239 34.59 -1.74 -8.33
N GLY A 240 35.57 -1.09 -8.95
CA GLY A 240 36.96 -1.10 -8.47
C GLY A 240 37.41 0.12 -7.63
N GLY A 241 36.55 1.09 -7.33
CA GLY A 241 36.99 2.40 -6.81
C GLY A 241 37.19 2.53 -5.29
N ASN A 242 36.77 1.57 -4.48
CA ASN A 242 36.95 1.62 -3.02
C ASN A 242 37.61 0.34 -2.51
N MET A 243 38.94 0.30 -2.51
CA MET A 243 39.71 -0.53 -1.58
C MET A 243 40.59 0.37 -0.72
N MET A 244 40.43 0.25 0.60
CA MET A 244 41.37 0.76 1.58
C MET A 244 42.62 -0.13 1.60
N GLY A 245 43.80 0.50 1.53
CA GLY A 245 45.04 0.10 2.22
C GLY A 245 45.90 -1.02 1.61
N ALA A 246 46.93 -0.63 0.84
CA ALA A 246 48.24 -1.30 0.86
C ALA A 246 49.32 -0.22 0.69
N GLY A 247 50.32 -0.24 1.59
CA GLY A 247 51.16 0.90 1.91
C GLY A 247 52.21 1.32 0.87
N GLY A 248 52.77 2.51 1.10
CA GLY A 248 53.89 3.05 0.34
C GLY A 248 54.02 4.57 0.46
N MET A 249 54.56 5.03 1.59
CA MET A 249 55.59 6.08 1.70
C MET A 249 55.56 7.24 0.67
N GLN A 250 55.28 8.47 1.11
CA GLN A 250 56.19 9.64 1.02
C GLN A 250 55.48 10.98 1.29
N SER A 251 56.01 11.67 2.30
CA SER A 251 56.17 13.12 2.51
C SER A 251 55.17 14.12 1.90
N TRP A 252 54.50 14.86 2.80
CA TRP A 252 54.19 16.27 2.60
C TRP A 252 55.46 17.11 2.41
N PRO A 253 55.36 18.25 1.72
CA PRO A 253 55.87 19.48 2.30
C PRO A 253 54.77 20.53 2.49
N ALA A 254 54.90 21.20 3.63
CA ALA A 254 54.18 22.39 4.06
C ALA A 254 54.44 23.61 3.16
N VAL A 255 53.57 24.63 3.25
CA VAL A 255 53.92 26.02 3.67
C VAL A 255 52.62 26.84 3.82
N CYS A 256 52.33 27.19 5.08
CA CYS A 256 51.98 28.50 5.65
C CYS A 256 50.97 29.48 4.99
N ALA A 257 49.92 29.77 5.79
CA ALA A 257 49.61 31.07 6.41
C ALA A 257 48.83 32.20 5.67
N SER A 258 47.89 32.76 6.45
CA SER A 258 47.21 34.08 6.37
C SER A 258 46.17 34.25 5.25
N GLY A 259 45.07 34.99 5.42
CA GLY A 259 44.67 35.93 6.45
C GLY A 259 43.21 36.37 6.25
N ASN A 260 42.78 37.15 7.23
CA ASN A 260 41.45 37.64 7.55
C ASN A 260 40.73 38.47 6.44
N ASN A 261 39.39 38.51 6.52
CA ASN A 261 38.50 39.69 6.38
C ASN A 261 37.20 39.44 5.58
N ASN A 262 36.07 39.56 6.29
CA ASN A 262 34.82 40.14 5.77
C ASN A 262 34.88 41.65 6.14
N PRO A 263 34.24 42.60 5.41
CA PRO A 263 32.83 42.91 5.72
C PRO A 263 31.99 43.65 4.63
N MET A 264 30.65 43.67 4.82
CA MET A 264 29.66 44.76 4.53
C MET A 264 29.44 45.22 3.06
N ASN A 265 28.33 45.80 2.58
CA ASN A 265 26.93 46.04 2.93
C ASN A 265 26.32 46.84 1.72
N MET A 266 24.98 46.92 1.59
CA MET A 266 24.12 47.87 0.81
C MET A 266 22.99 47.11 0.08
N GLN A 267 21.69 47.16 0.41
CA GLN A 267 20.73 48.17 0.88
C GLN A 267 19.86 48.77 -0.27
N PHE A 268 18.56 48.95 0.02
CA PHE A 268 17.49 49.69 -0.70
C PHE A 268 16.77 49.00 -1.89
N ASN A 269 15.43 49.10 -2.12
CA ASN A 269 14.33 49.77 -1.41
C ASN A 269 12.94 49.24 -1.91
N MET A 270 11.97 49.25 -0.98
CA MET A 270 10.50 49.52 -1.01
C MET A 270 9.52 49.29 -2.18
N GLY A 271 8.27 48.97 -1.75
CA GLY A 271 7.00 49.44 -2.36
C GLY A 271 5.85 48.42 -2.36
N LEU A 272 5.20 48.09 -1.23
CA LEU A 272 3.88 48.57 -0.75
C LEU A 272 2.62 48.24 -1.62
N GLN A 273 1.69 47.52 -0.95
CA GLN A 273 0.22 47.59 -0.98
C GLN A 273 -0.62 47.00 -2.15
N GLY A 274 -1.61 46.17 -1.78
CA GLY A 274 -2.92 46.19 -2.43
C GLY A 274 -3.64 44.85 -2.69
N MET A 275 -4.48 44.44 -1.73
CA MET A 275 -5.79 43.75 -1.89
C MET A 275 -5.90 42.27 -2.33
N GLN A 276 -6.57 41.52 -1.44
CA GLN A 276 -7.22 40.19 -1.54
C GLN A 276 -8.59 40.27 -2.28
N PRO A 277 -9.43 39.21 -2.34
CA PRO A 277 -9.22 37.77 -2.62
C PRO A 277 -10.34 37.16 -3.52
N GLY A 278 -10.23 35.88 -3.94
CA GLY A 278 -11.44 35.10 -4.29
C GLY A 278 -11.28 33.94 -5.28
N MET A 279 -11.86 32.79 -4.91
CA MET A 279 -12.29 31.67 -5.76
C MET A 279 -11.24 30.67 -6.27
N THR A 280 -11.06 29.53 -5.58
CA THR A 280 -10.71 28.25 -6.24
C THR A 280 -11.29 26.97 -5.59
N MET A 281 -12.27 27.07 -4.67
CA MET A 281 -12.90 25.90 -4.01
C MET A 281 -14.05 25.24 -4.81
N MET A 282 -14.20 25.56 -6.10
CA MET A 282 -15.30 25.02 -6.95
C MET A 282 -14.83 24.04 -8.04
N GLY A 283 -13.53 24.06 -8.39
CA GLY A 283 -13.00 23.21 -9.48
C GLY A 283 -12.78 21.74 -9.08
N MET A 284 -12.45 21.49 -7.82
CA MET A 284 -12.16 20.14 -7.34
C MET A 284 -13.44 19.32 -7.07
N MET A 285 -14.53 19.99 -6.68
CA MET A 285 -15.84 19.36 -6.46
C MET A 285 -16.50 18.91 -7.78
N ASN A 286 -16.37 19.68 -8.86
CA ASN A 286 -16.93 19.32 -10.16
C ASN A 286 -16.21 18.14 -10.84
N THR A 287 -14.90 18.01 -10.60
CA THR A 287 -14.13 16.89 -11.16
C THR A 287 -14.47 15.57 -10.45
N MET A 288 -14.76 15.63 -9.15
CA MET A 288 -15.18 14.47 -8.35
C MET A 288 -16.64 14.08 -8.62
N ASN A 289 -17.53 15.05 -8.83
CA ASN A 289 -18.93 14.80 -9.22
C ASN A 289 -19.05 14.14 -10.60
N ASN A 290 -18.23 14.55 -11.57
CA ASN A 290 -18.21 13.94 -12.92
C ASN A 290 -17.65 12.52 -12.92
N MET A 291 -16.71 12.21 -12.02
CA MET A 291 -16.18 10.86 -11.86
C MET A 291 -17.17 9.92 -11.14
N MET A 292 -17.94 10.45 -10.18
CA MET A 292 -18.95 9.72 -9.42
C MET A 292 -20.24 9.49 -10.23
N GLN A 293 -20.64 10.44 -11.08
CA GLN A 293 -21.73 10.23 -12.05
C GLN A 293 -21.39 9.15 -13.09
N ARG A 294 -20.12 9.02 -13.49
CA ARG A 294 -19.69 7.95 -14.42
C ARG A 294 -19.73 6.57 -13.78
N LEU A 295 -19.38 6.46 -12.50
CA LEU A 295 -19.47 5.21 -11.73
C LEU A 295 -20.93 4.80 -11.44
N MET A 296 -21.84 5.76 -11.23
CA MET A 296 -23.28 5.46 -11.11
C MET A 296 -23.94 5.09 -12.44
N GLN A 297 -23.46 5.62 -13.57
CA GLN A 297 -23.97 5.25 -14.89
C GLN A 297 -23.56 3.83 -15.31
N ASP A 298 -22.40 3.34 -14.87
CA ASP A 298 -21.95 1.97 -15.15
C ASP A 298 -22.65 0.92 -14.27
N GLN A 299 -23.10 1.27 -13.04
CA GLN A 299 -23.95 0.39 -12.22
C GLN A 299 -25.39 0.30 -12.74
N ASN A 300 -25.95 1.37 -13.31
CA ASN A 300 -27.33 1.36 -13.83
C ASN A 300 -27.49 0.61 -15.17
N LYS A 301 -26.40 0.37 -15.91
CA LYS A 301 -26.46 -0.34 -17.21
C LYS A 301 -26.47 -1.88 -17.10
N GLN A 302 -26.20 -2.44 -15.92
CA GLN A 302 -26.29 -3.90 -15.68
C GLN A 302 -27.62 -4.35 -15.06
N GLN A 303 -28.62 -3.46 -14.96
CA GLN A 303 -29.95 -3.76 -14.42
C GLN A 303 -31.08 -3.60 -15.44
N GLN A 304 -30.78 -3.81 -16.73
CA GLN A 304 -31.78 -3.82 -17.79
C GLN A 304 -31.60 -5.09 -18.62
N ASP A 305 -32.36 -6.13 -18.31
CA ASP A 305 -33.22 -6.82 -19.29
C ASP A 305 -34.26 -7.71 -18.56
N PRO A 306 -35.48 -7.86 -19.11
CA PRO A 306 -36.60 -8.54 -18.46
C PRO A 306 -36.56 -10.07 -18.64
N ILE A 307 -37.01 -10.79 -17.60
CA ILE A 307 -37.18 -12.25 -17.59
C ILE A 307 -38.38 -12.63 -18.48
N PRO A 308 -38.26 -13.55 -19.47
CA PRO A 308 -39.41 -14.19 -20.09
C PRO A 308 -39.86 -15.43 -19.29
N ASN A 309 -41.18 -15.54 -19.09
CA ASN A 309 -41.93 -16.66 -18.53
C ASN A 309 -41.38 -18.06 -18.86
N MET A 310 -41.34 -18.95 -17.87
CA MET A 310 -41.65 -20.37 -18.08
C MET A 310 -42.48 -20.94 -16.94
N GLN A 311 -43.51 -21.67 -17.38
CA GLN A 311 -44.63 -22.23 -16.64
C GLN A 311 -44.24 -23.39 -15.72
N TYR A 312 -44.99 -23.47 -14.63
CA TYR A 312 -45.05 -24.59 -13.69
C TYR A 312 -45.61 -25.85 -14.37
N PHE A 313 -44.95 -27.00 -14.17
CA PHE A 313 -45.60 -28.31 -14.26
C PHE A 313 -46.05 -28.73 -12.86
N ALA A 314 -47.37 -28.87 -12.70
CA ALA A 314 -48.01 -29.45 -11.52
C ALA A 314 -48.06 -30.99 -11.66
N PRO A 315 -47.96 -31.75 -10.55
CA PRO A 315 -48.13 -33.20 -10.56
C PRO A 315 -49.62 -33.56 -10.45
N GLY A 316 -50.10 -34.36 -11.40
CA GLY A 316 -51.42 -34.98 -11.36
C GLY A 316 -51.40 -36.24 -10.49
N GLY A 317 -52.36 -36.33 -9.57
CA GLY A 317 -52.56 -37.50 -8.71
C GLY A 317 -53.09 -38.71 -9.46
N GLY A 318 -52.70 -39.90 -8.99
CA GLY A 318 -53.34 -41.18 -9.24
C GLY A 318 -53.58 -41.87 -7.91
N GLN A 319 -54.85 -42.18 -7.63
CA GLN A 319 -55.34 -42.79 -6.40
C GLN A 319 -55.36 -44.33 -6.46
N ALA A 320 -55.17 -44.91 -5.27
CA ALA A 320 -55.90 -46.06 -4.69
C ALA A 320 -55.56 -47.52 -5.04
N GLY A 321 -55.62 -48.33 -3.96
CA GLY A 321 -55.68 -49.80 -3.92
C GLY A 321 -54.64 -50.40 -2.94
N ALA A 322 -54.89 -50.42 -1.62
CA ALA A 322 -55.48 -51.54 -0.84
C ALA A 322 -54.67 -52.85 -1.00
N THR A 323 -54.15 -53.53 0.03
CA THR A 323 -54.89 -54.20 1.11
C THR A 323 -53.97 -54.77 2.24
N THR A 324 -54.49 -54.67 3.48
CA THR A 324 -54.56 -55.66 4.59
C THR A 324 -53.34 -56.24 5.33
N MET A 325 -53.38 -56.03 6.66
CA MET A 325 -53.25 -56.96 7.81
C MET A 325 -51.95 -57.78 7.98
N GLY A 326 -51.36 -57.95 9.17
CA GLY A 326 -51.75 -57.61 10.54
C GLY A 326 -50.78 -58.25 11.55
N GLN A 327 -51.08 -58.06 12.85
CA GLN A 327 -50.62 -58.79 14.04
C GLN A 327 -49.24 -58.42 14.65
N GLY A 328 -49.28 -57.94 15.92
CA GLY A 328 -48.18 -58.08 16.90
C GLY A 328 -48.14 -59.51 17.48
N PRO A 329 -47.39 -59.84 18.56
CA PRO A 329 -46.89 -58.95 19.64
C PRO A 329 -45.47 -59.28 20.20
N ALA A 330 -45.05 -58.45 21.17
CA ALA A 330 -44.28 -58.76 22.41
C ALA A 330 -42.77 -59.17 22.42
N ALA A 331 -42.07 -58.48 23.34
CA ALA A 331 -41.03 -58.92 24.29
C ALA A 331 -39.53 -58.95 23.92
N GLY A 332 -38.73 -58.24 24.76
CA GLY A 332 -37.31 -58.47 25.16
C GLY A 332 -36.25 -58.49 24.05
N THR A 333 -35.07 -57.88 24.12
CA THR A 333 -34.10 -57.72 25.22
C THR A 333 -32.96 -56.84 24.68
N GLN A 334 -32.14 -56.27 25.57
CA GLN A 334 -30.98 -55.40 25.28
C GLN A 334 -29.98 -55.95 24.26
N ALA A 335 -29.44 -55.09 23.38
CA ALA A 335 -28.03 -55.04 23.00
C ALA A 335 -27.72 -53.78 22.15
N ALA A 336 -26.63 -53.11 22.48
CA ALA A 336 -26.12 -51.91 21.85
C ALA A 336 -25.49 -52.19 20.48
N THR A 337 -25.70 -51.27 19.52
CA THR A 337 -24.78 -51.05 18.39
C THR A 337 -24.78 -49.59 17.95
N ASN A 338 -23.58 -49.15 17.59
CA ASN A 338 -23.19 -47.83 17.11
C ASN A 338 -24.07 -47.31 15.95
N ALA A 339 -24.40 -46.02 15.99
CA ALA A 339 -24.78 -45.26 14.81
C ALA A 339 -24.02 -43.93 14.78
N SER A 340 -23.30 -43.75 13.67
CA SER A 340 -22.59 -42.56 13.23
C SER A 340 -23.48 -41.32 13.21
N ALA A 341 -23.15 -40.31 14.02
CA ALA A 341 -23.75 -38.99 13.95
C ALA A 341 -22.92 -38.09 13.02
N GLY A 342 -23.48 -37.75 11.87
CA GLY A 342 -23.07 -36.57 11.12
C GLY A 342 -23.51 -35.33 11.90
N VAL A 343 -22.56 -34.49 12.31
CA VAL A 343 -22.83 -33.19 12.92
C VAL A 343 -22.14 -32.13 12.07
N SER A 344 -22.94 -31.25 11.47
CA SER A 344 -22.46 -29.99 10.91
C SER A 344 -22.18 -29.01 12.07
N PRO A 345 -20.99 -28.42 12.21
CA PRO A 345 -20.73 -27.46 13.27
C PRO A 345 -21.16 -26.07 12.78
N ALA A 346 -22.43 -25.72 12.99
CA ALA A 346 -22.84 -24.32 13.00
C ALA A 346 -22.36 -23.70 14.32
N VAL A 347 -21.78 -22.50 14.26
CA VAL A 347 -21.50 -21.66 15.42
C VAL A 347 -22.83 -21.47 16.16
N GLN A 348 -23.03 -22.16 17.29
CA GLN A 348 -24.13 -21.86 18.19
C GLN A 348 -23.80 -20.54 18.89
N LEU A 349 -24.15 -19.44 18.23
CA LEU A 349 -24.45 -18.20 18.94
C LEU A 349 -25.68 -18.50 19.80
N GLU A 350 -25.63 -18.16 21.10
CA GLU A 350 -26.77 -18.27 22.01
C GLU A 350 -28.01 -17.69 21.32
N MET A 351 -29.02 -18.53 21.13
CA MET A 351 -30.30 -18.12 20.54
C MET A 351 -30.99 -17.20 21.55
N SER A 352 -31.37 -15.99 21.12
CA SER A 352 -32.14 -15.05 21.92
C SER A 352 -33.56 -15.58 22.18
N ASP A 353 -34.14 -15.18 23.31
CA ASP A 353 -35.55 -15.45 23.63
C ASP A 353 -36.47 -14.82 22.57
N PRO A 354 -37.55 -15.50 22.14
CA PRO A 354 -38.46 -15.01 21.09
C PRO A 354 -39.10 -13.65 21.40
N GLU A 355 -39.37 -13.35 22.68
CA GLU A 355 -39.93 -12.07 23.12
C GLU A 355 -38.97 -10.89 22.89
N ASN A 356 -37.66 -11.16 22.88
CA ASN A 356 -36.63 -10.14 22.67
C ASN A 356 -36.49 -9.78 21.18
N ASP A 357 -36.81 -10.71 20.28
CA ASP A 357 -36.67 -10.52 18.83
C ASP A 357 -37.73 -9.55 18.25
N GLU A 358 -38.97 -9.57 18.76
CA GLU A 358 -40.01 -8.61 18.34
C GLU A 358 -39.70 -7.18 18.81
N ALA A 359 -39.21 -7.04 20.06
CA ALA A 359 -38.79 -5.75 20.60
C ALA A 359 -37.60 -5.16 19.82
N ASP A 360 -36.61 -5.99 19.49
CA ASP A 360 -35.48 -5.58 18.66
C ASP A 360 -35.91 -5.21 17.24
N GLU A 361 -36.85 -5.94 16.62
CA GLU A 361 -37.38 -5.58 15.29
C GLU A 361 -38.06 -4.20 15.32
N ALA A 362 -38.89 -3.94 16.34
CA ALA A 362 -39.58 -2.68 16.52
C ALA A 362 -38.60 -1.50 16.71
N GLU A 363 -37.58 -1.66 17.56
CA GLU A 363 -36.58 -0.61 17.78
C GLU A 363 -35.72 -0.36 16.54
N VAL A 364 -35.29 -1.42 15.83
CA VAL A 364 -34.53 -1.28 14.58
C VAL A 364 -35.34 -0.51 13.53
N LEU A 365 -36.63 -0.80 13.38
CA LEU A 365 -37.50 -0.08 12.45
C LEU A 365 -37.76 1.36 12.90
N ARG A 366 -37.92 1.61 14.20
CA ARG A 366 -38.08 2.97 14.76
C ARG A 366 -36.87 3.84 14.46
N GLN A 367 -35.66 3.33 14.73
CA GLN A 367 -34.40 4.01 14.45
C GLN A 367 -34.20 4.26 12.95
N ALA A 368 -34.48 3.26 12.11
CA ALA A 368 -34.39 3.45 10.67
C ALA A 368 -35.43 4.47 10.15
N GLY A 369 -36.63 4.47 10.73
CA GLY A 369 -37.69 5.45 10.44
C GLY A 369 -37.24 6.88 10.77
N LEU A 370 -36.67 7.08 11.96
CA LEU A 370 -36.13 8.37 12.40
C LEU A 370 -35.13 8.96 11.39
N VAL A 371 -34.15 8.15 10.97
CA VAL A 371 -33.14 8.58 9.99
C VAL A 371 -33.78 8.81 8.61
N ALA A 372 -34.69 7.94 8.19
CA ALA A 372 -35.38 8.07 6.89
C ALA A 372 -36.21 9.36 6.82
N ASP A 373 -36.92 9.70 7.89
CA ASP A 373 -37.74 10.90 8.00
C ASP A 373 -36.89 12.17 7.96
N ALA A 374 -35.79 12.21 8.71
CA ALA A 374 -34.84 13.33 8.66
C ALA A 374 -34.27 13.53 7.24
N VAL A 375 -33.89 12.45 6.56
CA VAL A 375 -33.40 12.47 5.17
C VAL A 375 -34.48 12.96 4.21
N ASN A 376 -35.73 12.50 4.37
CA ASN A 376 -36.85 12.87 3.51
C ASN A 376 -37.29 14.32 3.72
N LYS A 377 -37.38 14.81 4.96
CA LYS A 377 -37.67 16.21 5.28
C LYS A 377 -36.63 17.15 4.68
N LYS A 378 -35.36 16.83 4.83
CA LYS A 378 -34.28 17.59 4.19
C LYS A 378 -34.46 17.68 2.66
N LYS A 379 -34.83 16.57 2.00
CA LYS A 379 -35.14 16.56 0.56
C LYS A 379 -36.42 17.34 0.23
N GLY A 380 -37.39 17.38 1.14
CA GLY A 380 -38.64 18.14 1.03
C GLY A 380 -38.43 19.66 1.11
N ILE A 381 -37.53 20.13 1.97
CA ILE A 381 -37.19 21.56 2.10
C ILE A 381 -36.47 22.10 0.83
N LEU A 382 -35.85 21.23 0.03
CA LEU A 382 -35.26 21.59 -1.27
C LEU A 382 -36.29 21.71 -2.42
N LYS A 383 -37.56 21.32 -2.23
CA LYS A 383 -38.63 21.62 -3.19
C LYS A 383 -39.27 22.96 -2.81
N LYS A 384 -38.84 24.04 -3.47
CA LYS A 384 -39.56 25.34 -3.45
C LYS A 384 -41.06 25.09 -3.73
N PRO A 385 -41.97 25.78 -3.03
CA PRO A 385 -43.40 25.62 -3.24
C PRO A 385 -43.78 26.09 -4.65
N ALA A 386 -44.53 25.26 -5.36
CA ALA A 386 -45.19 25.63 -6.59
C ALA A 386 -46.33 26.60 -6.27
N GLY A 387 -46.29 27.80 -6.85
CA GLY A 387 -47.35 28.77 -6.70
C GLY A 387 -47.09 30.05 -7.49
N LEU A 388 -47.53 30.08 -8.76
CA LEU A 388 -48.42 31.10 -9.32
C LEU A 388 -48.57 30.90 -10.85
N PRO A 389 -49.79 31.04 -11.42
CA PRO A 389 -50.10 30.66 -12.80
C PRO A 389 -49.71 31.75 -13.79
N LYS A 390 -49.02 31.38 -14.88
CA LYS A 390 -48.74 32.29 -16.01
C LYS A 390 -49.94 32.37 -16.94
N ALA A 391 -50.63 33.51 -16.92
CA ALA A 391 -51.57 33.92 -17.95
C ALA A 391 -50.86 34.22 -19.28
N LYS A 392 -51.49 33.80 -20.39
CA LYS A 392 -51.07 34.06 -21.77
C LYS A 392 -51.46 35.49 -22.17
N ALA A 393 -50.54 36.25 -22.76
CA ALA A 393 -50.88 37.35 -23.67
C ALA A 393 -49.82 37.44 -24.79
N LYS A 394 -50.32 37.47 -26.03
CA LYS A 394 -49.58 37.59 -27.29
C LYS A 394 -49.18 39.06 -27.53
N GLY A 395 -48.05 39.26 -28.21
CA GLY A 395 -47.71 40.52 -28.86
C GLY A 395 -46.28 40.51 -29.41
N LYS A 396 -46.12 40.18 -30.70
CA LYS A 396 -44.88 40.35 -31.47
C LYS A 396 -44.83 41.79 -32.00
N ALA A 397 -43.67 42.46 -31.93
CA ALA A 397 -42.95 43.05 -33.09
C ALA A 397 -41.69 43.84 -32.67
N HIS A 398 -40.65 43.73 -33.52
CA HIS A 398 -39.40 44.51 -33.66
C HIS A 398 -38.36 44.48 -32.52
N ALA A 399 -37.17 43.88 -32.67
CA ALA A 399 -36.05 44.11 -33.62
C ALA A 399 -35.16 45.32 -33.25
N LYS A 400 -33.84 45.04 -33.24
CA LYS A 400 -32.67 45.95 -33.12
C LYS A 400 -32.34 46.51 -31.73
N ALA A 401 -31.34 45.91 -31.09
CA ALA A 401 -30.08 46.57 -30.66
C ALA A 401 -29.39 45.81 -29.51
N LYS A 402 -28.61 44.77 -29.83
CA LYS A 402 -27.32 44.42 -29.19
C LYS A 402 -26.77 43.11 -29.77
N ALA A 403 -26.59 43.14 -31.09
CA ALA A 403 -25.74 42.22 -31.83
C ALA A 403 -24.81 43.09 -32.70
N ALA A 404 -23.86 43.75 -32.05
CA ALA A 404 -22.69 44.39 -32.67
C ALA A 404 -21.68 44.61 -31.53
N SER A 405 -20.55 43.89 -31.60
CA SER A 405 -19.35 43.90 -30.73
C SER A 405 -18.90 42.54 -30.16
N LYS A 406 -19.33 41.41 -30.75
CA LYS A 406 -18.72 40.08 -30.48
C LYS A 406 -18.21 39.34 -31.73
N ALA A 407 -17.91 40.10 -32.78
CA ALA A 407 -17.24 39.63 -33.98
C ALA A 407 -16.18 40.66 -34.44
N SER A 408 -15.23 40.99 -33.55
CA SER A 408 -13.97 41.68 -33.91
C SER A 408 -12.98 41.65 -32.73
N ALA A 409 -12.44 40.46 -32.42
CA ALA A 409 -11.19 40.34 -31.65
C ALA A 409 -10.57 38.94 -31.83
N LYS A 410 -10.75 38.36 -33.02
CA LYS A 410 -10.06 37.13 -33.46
C LYS A 410 -8.93 37.51 -34.41
N ALA A 411 -8.04 38.39 -33.94
CA ALA A 411 -6.73 38.70 -34.50
C ALA A 411 -6.00 39.58 -33.47
N SER A 412 -4.73 39.28 -33.16
CA SER A 412 -3.87 39.94 -32.15
C SER A 412 -4.02 39.50 -30.68
N ALA A 413 -3.81 38.22 -30.40
CA ALA A 413 -3.30 37.76 -29.09
C ALA A 413 -2.50 36.45 -29.25
N LYS A 414 -1.75 36.36 -30.35
CA LYS A 414 -0.80 35.30 -30.66
C LYS A 414 0.60 35.92 -30.81
N ALA A 415 1.03 36.63 -29.77
CA ALA A 415 2.40 37.10 -29.58
C ALA A 415 2.56 37.43 -28.08
N SER A 416 3.69 37.04 -27.48
CA SER A 416 4.06 37.20 -26.06
C SER A 416 3.60 36.14 -25.04
N ALA A 417 3.45 34.87 -25.44
CA ALA A 417 3.57 33.72 -24.52
C ALA A 417 5.03 33.19 -24.46
N LYS A 418 6.01 34.11 -24.41
CA LYS A 418 7.43 33.76 -24.54
C LYS A 418 8.35 34.76 -23.83
N ALA A 419 8.20 34.91 -22.51
CA ALA A 419 9.24 35.33 -21.56
C ALA A 419 8.65 35.49 -20.16
N VAL A 420 8.64 34.41 -19.36
CA VAL A 420 8.96 34.29 -17.92
C VAL A 420 8.72 32.81 -17.58
N ALA A 421 9.56 31.95 -18.15
CA ALA A 421 9.68 30.53 -17.81
C ALA A 421 11.16 30.23 -17.60
N LYS A 422 11.82 31.09 -16.80
CA LYS A 422 13.25 31.01 -16.52
C LYS A 422 13.53 31.55 -15.11
N ALA A 423 12.96 30.91 -14.09
CA ALA A 423 13.47 30.94 -12.70
C ALA A 423 12.77 29.88 -11.82
N SER A 424 12.66 28.63 -12.28
CA SER A 424 12.34 27.48 -11.41
C SER A 424 12.91 26.17 -11.98
N ALA A 425 14.19 26.21 -12.35
CA ALA A 425 14.93 25.04 -12.81
C ALA A 425 16.30 24.96 -12.13
N LYS A 426 16.30 24.86 -10.79
CA LYS A 426 17.41 24.32 -9.99
C LYS A 426 16.81 23.66 -8.74
N ALA A 427 17.40 22.53 -8.35
CA ALA A 427 17.02 21.63 -7.26
C ALA A 427 15.95 20.54 -7.54
N SER A 428 16.11 19.80 -8.64
CA SER A 428 15.65 18.40 -8.70
C SER A 428 16.70 17.49 -9.36
N ALA A 429 17.81 17.24 -8.65
CA ALA A 429 18.80 16.23 -9.04
C ALA A 429 19.64 15.79 -7.82
N LYS A 430 19.05 14.99 -6.92
CA LYS A 430 19.73 13.96 -6.11
C LYS A 430 18.69 13.31 -5.19
N ALA A 431 18.43 12.02 -5.41
CA ALA A 431 17.89 11.03 -4.46
C ALA A 431 17.21 9.89 -5.24
N LYS A 432 18.01 9.05 -5.91
CA LYS A 432 17.61 7.69 -6.27
C LYS A 432 18.82 6.78 -6.10
N ALA A 433 18.99 6.30 -4.88
CA ALA A 433 19.70 5.07 -4.57
C ALA A 433 19.02 4.49 -3.33
N ALA A 434 18.27 3.41 -3.52
CA ALA A 434 17.90 2.55 -2.42
C ALA A 434 19.20 1.97 -1.85
N PRO A 435 19.39 1.95 -0.51
CA PRO A 435 20.62 1.43 0.07
C PRO A 435 20.71 -0.07 -0.20
N ALA A 436 21.86 -0.49 -0.74
CA ALA A 436 22.25 -1.88 -0.93
C ALA A 436 22.59 -2.59 0.40
N GLY A 437 21.81 -2.35 1.46
CA GLY A 437 22.06 -2.89 2.80
C GLY A 437 21.39 -4.24 3.10
N SER A 438 20.52 -4.75 2.21
CA SER A 438 19.75 -5.98 2.47
C SER A 438 20.32 -7.22 1.79
N ARG A 439 21.57 -7.19 1.31
CA ARG A 439 22.22 -8.34 0.66
C ARG A 439 23.41 -8.90 1.43
N GLU A 440 24.13 -8.07 2.19
CA GLU A 440 25.24 -8.52 3.06
C GLU A 440 24.75 -9.18 4.35
N TYR A 441 23.53 -8.87 4.82
CA TYR A 441 22.94 -9.55 5.98
C TYR A 441 22.63 -11.04 5.70
N TYR A 442 22.53 -11.45 4.43
CA TYR A 442 22.24 -12.84 4.03
C TYR A 442 23.50 -13.69 3.76
N ALA A 443 24.71 -13.13 3.93
CA ALA A 443 25.96 -13.87 3.78
C ALA A 443 26.47 -14.50 5.09
N ASN A 444 26.01 -14.03 6.25
CA ASN A 444 26.56 -14.41 7.57
C ASN A 444 25.75 -15.46 8.34
N LEU A 445 24.90 -16.24 7.65
CA LEU A 445 24.27 -17.39 8.31
C LEU A 445 25.29 -18.55 8.40
N SER A 446 25.56 -18.96 9.64
CA SER A 446 26.06 -20.28 10.07
C SER A 446 27.52 -20.62 9.75
N MET A 447 28.38 -20.38 10.75
CA MET A 447 29.51 -21.27 11.02
C MET A 447 28.97 -22.63 11.50
N LYS A 448 28.52 -23.45 10.55
CA LYS A 448 28.49 -24.91 10.55
C LYS A 448 28.39 -25.32 9.06
N LYS A 449 29.52 -25.76 8.49
CA LYS A 449 29.71 -26.35 7.14
C LYS A 449 28.55 -26.08 6.15
N ARG A 450 28.58 -24.92 5.47
CA ARG A 450 27.63 -24.62 4.40
C ARG A 450 28.16 -25.07 3.04
N VAL A 451 27.52 -26.10 2.49
CA VAL A 451 27.42 -26.30 1.05
C VAL A 451 26.67 -25.09 0.48
N SER A 452 27.23 -24.42 -0.53
CA SER A 452 26.62 -23.26 -1.18
C SER A 452 25.37 -23.68 -1.97
N LEU A 453 24.20 -23.69 -1.33
CA LEU A 453 22.95 -23.98 -2.02
C LEU A 453 22.46 -22.74 -2.79
N ARG A 454 22.16 -22.94 -4.08
CA ARG A 454 21.56 -21.93 -4.97
C ARG A 454 20.18 -21.49 -4.42
N PRO A 455 19.60 -20.35 -4.84
CA PRO A 455 18.28 -19.89 -4.39
C PRO A 455 17.15 -20.94 -4.47
N ASN A 456 17.24 -21.89 -5.41
CA ASN A 456 16.30 -22.99 -5.55
C ASN A 456 16.40 -24.03 -4.41
N GLY A 457 17.56 -24.17 -3.76
CA GLY A 457 17.76 -25.07 -2.62
C GLY A 457 17.09 -24.56 -1.34
N ILE A 458 17.11 -23.24 -1.11
CA ILE A 458 16.42 -22.60 0.02
C ILE A 458 14.91 -22.75 -0.13
N LYS A 459 14.38 -22.56 -1.35
CA LYS A 459 12.96 -22.76 -1.64
C LYS A 459 12.53 -24.21 -1.39
N ARG A 460 13.31 -25.19 -1.86
CA ARG A 460 13.01 -26.62 -1.65
C ARG A 460 13.06 -27.04 -0.19
N ALA A 461 14.05 -26.58 0.56
CA ALA A 461 14.15 -26.86 2.00
C ALA A 461 12.94 -26.32 2.76
N ARG A 462 12.55 -25.07 2.47
CA ARG A 462 11.36 -24.44 3.06
C ARG A 462 10.05 -25.13 2.65
N ASP A 463 9.90 -25.47 1.38
CA ASP A 463 8.70 -26.15 0.89
C ASP A 463 8.59 -27.55 1.53
N SER A 464 9.71 -28.24 1.78
CA SER A 464 9.76 -29.51 2.51
C SER A 464 9.35 -29.37 3.99
N GLU A 465 9.70 -28.27 4.67
CA GLU A 465 9.25 -28.04 6.05
C GLU A 465 7.74 -27.76 6.14
N LEU A 466 7.15 -27.17 5.08
CA LEU A 466 5.71 -26.93 5.00
C LEU A 466 4.90 -28.20 4.71
N GLU A 467 5.56 -29.28 4.30
CA GLU A 467 4.98 -30.61 4.05
C GLU A 467 5.01 -31.50 5.31
N ALA A 468 5.23 -30.92 6.49
CA ALA A 468 5.20 -31.65 7.76
C ALA A 468 3.84 -32.36 7.97
N GLU A 469 3.90 -33.66 8.26
CA GLU A 469 2.74 -34.44 8.67
C GLU A 469 2.40 -34.14 10.13
N THR A 470 1.12 -33.85 10.39
CA THR A 470 0.61 -33.64 11.75
C THR A 470 -0.62 -34.51 11.99
N PRO A 471 -0.96 -34.83 13.25
CA PRO A 471 -2.21 -35.54 13.58
C PRO A 471 -3.49 -34.80 13.15
N HIS A 472 -3.38 -33.52 12.81
CA HIS A 472 -4.48 -32.65 12.41
C HIS A 472 -4.48 -32.37 10.89
N GLY A 473 -3.71 -33.13 10.11
CA GLY A 473 -3.58 -32.97 8.66
C GLY A 473 -2.44 -32.04 8.25
N PRO A 474 -2.41 -31.57 6.99
CA PRO A 474 -1.35 -30.69 6.50
C PRO A 474 -1.45 -29.28 7.10
N LEU A 475 -0.31 -28.60 7.21
CA LEU A 475 -0.24 -27.20 7.70
C LEU A 475 -1.05 -26.24 6.84
N VAL A 476 -1.12 -26.49 5.52
CA VAL A 476 -1.89 -25.70 4.56
C VAL A 476 -3.04 -26.54 4.04
N ALA A 477 -4.26 -26.14 4.39
CA ALA A 477 -5.49 -26.71 3.87
C ALA A 477 -6.02 -25.87 2.68
N LYS A 478 -7.15 -26.30 2.12
CA LYS A 478 -7.83 -25.60 1.04
C LYS A 478 -9.28 -25.34 1.41
N ILE A 479 -9.81 -24.21 0.97
CA ILE A 479 -11.24 -23.88 1.00
C ILE A 479 -11.74 -23.70 -0.42
N THR A 480 -13.00 -24.05 -0.66
CA THR A 480 -13.64 -23.83 -1.96
C THR A 480 -14.50 -22.59 -1.90
N VAL A 481 -14.28 -21.66 -2.82
CA VAL A 481 -15.08 -20.43 -2.94
C VAL A 481 -15.81 -20.37 -4.29
N PRO A 482 -17.07 -19.90 -4.33
CA PRO A 482 -17.80 -19.70 -5.59
C PRO A 482 -17.30 -18.42 -6.28
N VAL A 483 -16.71 -18.55 -7.47
CA VAL A 483 -16.17 -17.43 -8.26
C VAL A 483 -16.96 -17.26 -9.54
N GLU A 484 -17.45 -16.04 -9.78
CA GLU A 484 -18.12 -15.64 -11.00
C GLU A 484 -17.12 -15.48 -12.16
N VAL A 485 -17.32 -16.27 -13.21
CA VAL A 485 -16.54 -16.24 -14.43
C VAL A 485 -17.47 -15.88 -15.58
N LYS A 486 -17.20 -14.74 -16.22
CA LYS A 486 -17.89 -14.33 -17.44
C LYS A 486 -17.40 -15.17 -18.62
N SER A 487 -18.30 -15.92 -19.25
CA SER A 487 -18.09 -16.56 -20.54
C SER A 487 -18.88 -15.82 -21.62
N ARG A 488 -18.41 -15.84 -22.87
CA ARG A 488 -19.17 -15.31 -24.01
C ARG A 488 -19.84 -16.49 -24.71
N LYS A 489 -21.16 -16.45 -24.86
CA LYS A 489 -21.87 -17.37 -25.76
C LYS A 489 -21.56 -17.04 -27.22
N ALA A 490 -21.74 -18.04 -28.09
CA ALA A 490 -21.61 -17.88 -29.54
C ALA A 490 -22.54 -16.78 -30.12
N ALA A 491 -23.66 -16.49 -29.43
CA ALA A 491 -24.64 -15.47 -29.81
C ALA A 491 -24.29 -14.03 -29.38
N GLY A 492 -23.22 -13.81 -28.59
CA GLY A 492 -22.82 -12.48 -28.13
C GLY A 492 -23.30 -12.09 -26.73
N ASP A 493 -24.21 -12.85 -26.13
CA ASP A 493 -24.64 -12.65 -24.73
C ASP A 493 -23.56 -13.09 -23.72
N GLU A 494 -23.35 -12.28 -22.68
CA GLU A 494 -22.49 -12.61 -21.55
C GLU A 494 -23.22 -13.59 -20.62
N GLU A 495 -22.66 -14.79 -20.44
CA GLU A 495 -23.13 -15.75 -19.43
C GLU A 495 -22.20 -15.71 -18.22
N VAL A 496 -22.78 -15.50 -17.03
CA VAL A 496 -22.04 -15.58 -15.77
C VAL A 496 -22.12 -17.02 -15.28
N LYS A 497 -20.99 -17.73 -15.26
CA LYS A 497 -20.87 -19.07 -14.69
C LYS A 497 -20.21 -18.99 -13.32
N ILE A 498 -20.80 -19.62 -12.32
CA ILE A 498 -20.15 -19.79 -11.01
C ILE A 498 -19.23 -21.01 -11.09
N VAL A 499 -17.96 -20.81 -10.78
CA VAL A 499 -16.91 -21.83 -10.80
C VAL A 499 -16.35 -22.01 -9.39
N PRO A 500 -16.37 -23.23 -8.83
CA PRO A 500 -15.70 -23.51 -7.57
C PRO A 500 -14.18 -23.32 -7.74
N THR A 501 -13.59 -22.48 -6.92
CA THR A 501 -12.15 -22.18 -6.94
C THR A 501 -11.54 -22.51 -5.59
N GLU A 502 -10.44 -23.26 -5.58
CA GLU A 502 -9.71 -23.58 -4.35
C GLU A 502 -8.79 -22.43 -3.96
N LEU A 503 -8.85 -22.02 -2.70
CA LEU A 503 -7.93 -21.05 -2.09
C LEU A 503 -7.18 -21.67 -0.90
N PRO A 504 -5.91 -21.30 -0.66
CA PRO A 504 -5.16 -21.80 0.48
C PRO A 504 -5.67 -21.20 1.79
N ILE A 505 -5.73 -22.00 2.85
CA ILE A 505 -5.97 -21.53 4.22
C ILE A 505 -4.96 -22.18 5.17
N LEU A 506 -4.57 -21.48 6.23
CA LEU A 506 -3.82 -22.09 7.33
C LEU A 506 -4.71 -23.05 8.10
N ASN A 507 -4.26 -24.29 8.28
CA ASN A 507 -4.86 -25.21 9.24
C ASN A 507 -4.34 -24.88 10.64
N LEU A 508 -5.16 -24.20 11.45
CA LEU A 508 -4.71 -23.64 12.72
C LEU A 508 -4.26 -24.71 13.72
N MET A 509 -4.97 -25.85 13.80
CA MET A 509 -4.59 -26.95 14.69
C MET A 509 -3.25 -27.55 14.29
N ALA A 510 -3.09 -27.90 13.01
CA ALA A 510 -1.86 -28.47 12.48
C ALA A 510 -0.68 -27.51 12.70
N TRP A 511 -0.89 -26.22 12.44
CA TRP A 511 0.11 -25.17 12.64
C TRP A 511 0.56 -25.05 14.09
N ILE A 512 -0.37 -24.84 15.03
CA ILE A 512 -0.04 -24.62 16.45
C ILE A 512 0.62 -25.87 17.04
N TRP A 513 0.09 -27.06 16.73
CA TRP A 513 0.67 -28.32 17.13
C TRP A 513 2.11 -28.44 16.65
N HIS A 514 2.36 -28.19 15.35
CA HIS A 514 3.67 -28.34 14.75
C HIS A 514 4.70 -27.37 15.33
N VAL A 515 4.35 -26.08 15.48
CA VAL A 515 5.28 -25.09 16.02
C VAL A 515 5.55 -25.30 17.51
N CYS A 516 4.57 -25.75 18.29
CA CYS A 516 4.80 -26.08 19.71
C CYS A 516 5.65 -27.34 19.86
N GLN A 517 5.44 -28.38 19.05
CA GLN A 517 6.19 -29.63 19.13
C GLN A 517 7.62 -29.50 18.60
N SER A 518 7.81 -28.76 17.49
CA SER A 518 9.06 -28.78 16.73
C SER A 518 10.00 -27.62 17.09
N MET A 519 9.52 -26.58 17.77
CA MET A 519 10.29 -25.36 18.02
C MET A 519 10.34 -25.03 19.52
N PRO A 520 11.47 -25.33 20.21
CA PRO A 520 11.60 -25.11 21.65
C PRO A 520 11.34 -23.68 22.12
N GLY A 521 11.72 -22.68 21.32
CA GLY A 521 11.50 -21.26 21.64
C GLY A 521 10.01 -20.88 21.64
N VAL A 522 9.25 -21.41 20.68
CA VAL A 522 7.78 -21.22 20.59
C VAL A 522 7.08 -22.00 21.67
N ALA A 523 7.47 -23.25 21.91
CA ALA A 523 6.94 -24.08 22.98
C ALA A 523 7.08 -23.42 24.35
N ALA A 524 8.28 -22.93 24.67
CA ALA A 524 8.55 -22.22 25.92
C ALA A 524 7.75 -20.93 26.02
N PHE A 525 7.46 -20.25 24.91
CA PHE A 525 6.58 -19.08 24.89
C PHE A 525 5.13 -19.47 25.20
N PHE A 526 4.58 -20.49 24.51
CA PHE A 526 3.24 -20.99 24.77
C PHE A 526 3.08 -21.49 26.21
N GLN A 527 4.03 -22.25 26.74
CA GLN A 527 4.02 -22.71 28.14
C GLN A 527 3.93 -21.53 29.11
N ARG A 528 4.77 -20.49 28.94
CA ARG A 528 4.69 -19.29 29.78
C ARG A 528 3.33 -18.59 29.69
N GLN A 529 2.78 -18.48 28.48
CA GLN A 529 1.47 -17.86 28.31
C GLN A 529 0.34 -18.73 28.85
N LEU A 530 0.42 -20.05 28.76
CA LEU A 530 -0.54 -20.99 29.35
C LEU A 530 -0.48 -20.98 30.88
N SER A 531 0.71 -20.79 31.48
CA SER A 531 0.83 -20.60 32.93
C SER A 531 0.20 -19.28 33.38
N LYS A 532 0.31 -18.22 32.58
CA LYS A 532 -0.27 -16.90 32.89
C LYS A 532 -1.77 -16.83 32.61
N TYR A 533 -2.20 -17.48 31.53
CA TYR A 533 -3.55 -17.52 31.00
C TYR A 533 -3.96 -18.98 30.79
N PRO A 534 -4.40 -19.68 31.85
CA PRO A 534 -4.84 -21.07 31.74
C PRO A 534 -5.93 -21.23 30.68
N CYS A 535 -5.77 -22.23 29.83
CA CYS A 535 -6.68 -22.49 28.72
C CYS A 535 -7.57 -23.70 29.03
N THR A 536 -8.88 -23.51 29.00
CA THR A 536 -9.87 -24.58 29.22
C THR A 536 -11.01 -24.45 28.21
N ALA A 537 -11.86 -25.47 28.11
CA ALA A 537 -13.04 -25.41 27.25
C ALA A 537 -14.00 -24.26 27.62
N THR A 538 -14.10 -23.93 28.92
CA THR A 538 -14.92 -22.82 29.42
C THR A 538 -14.22 -21.46 29.35
N SER A 539 -12.90 -21.44 29.38
CA SER A 539 -12.06 -20.25 29.24
C SER A 539 -11.06 -20.43 28.08
N PRO A 540 -11.55 -20.46 26.83
CA PRO A 540 -10.70 -20.58 25.66
C PRO A 540 -9.96 -19.27 25.41
N TRP A 541 -8.78 -19.36 24.80
CA TRP A 541 -8.04 -18.18 24.36
C TRP A 541 -8.80 -17.40 23.29
N ARG A 542 -8.50 -16.11 23.18
CA ARG A 542 -9.24 -15.17 22.36
C ARG A 542 -8.46 -14.86 21.10
N MET A 543 -8.99 -15.27 19.96
CA MET A 543 -8.39 -15.01 18.65
C MET A 543 -8.68 -13.58 18.20
N ALA A 544 -7.64 -12.91 17.71
CA ALA A 544 -7.70 -11.64 17.00
C ALA A 544 -7.50 -11.88 15.49
N LEU A 545 -8.49 -11.51 14.69
CA LEU A 545 -8.45 -11.54 13.24
C LEU A 545 -8.14 -10.15 12.69
N TYR A 546 -7.29 -10.09 11.67
CA TYR A 546 -6.96 -8.88 10.94
C TYR A 546 -7.16 -9.08 9.44
N ASN A 547 -7.59 -8.02 8.75
CA ASN A 547 -7.64 -7.95 7.28
C ASN A 547 -7.19 -6.57 6.76
N ASP A 548 -6.53 -6.54 5.61
CA ASP A 548 -6.29 -5.31 4.82
C ASP A 548 -5.93 -5.65 3.35
N GLU A 549 -6.07 -4.66 2.45
CA GLU A 549 -5.66 -4.75 1.05
C GLU A 549 -4.20 -4.33 0.85
N ILE A 550 -3.37 -5.31 0.55
CA ILE A 550 -1.96 -5.14 0.23
C ILE A 550 -1.81 -4.84 -1.26
N SER A 551 -1.14 -3.74 -1.59
CA SER A 551 -0.82 -3.36 -2.99
C SER A 551 0.68 -3.52 -3.31
N PRO A 552 1.10 -4.64 -3.93
CA PRO A 552 2.46 -4.82 -4.46
C PRO A 552 2.71 -3.94 -5.69
N GLY A 553 3.96 -3.51 -5.88
CA GLY A 553 4.46 -2.79 -7.05
C GLY A 553 4.03 -1.32 -7.10
N ASN A 554 3.99 -0.77 -8.32
CA ASN A 554 3.60 0.61 -8.52
C ASN A 554 2.08 0.79 -8.35
N GLN A 555 1.69 1.43 -7.25
CA GLN A 555 0.29 1.74 -6.91
C GLN A 555 -0.43 2.60 -7.96
N LEU A 556 0.31 3.38 -8.76
CA LEU A 556 -0.24 4.27 -9.80
C LEU A 556 -0.51 3.56 -11.14
N LYS A 557 -0.32 2.25 -11.24
CA LYS A 557 -0.61 1.50 -12.46
C LYS A 557 -2.12 1.38 -12.63
N ALA A 558 -2.64 1.74 -13.81
CA ALA A 558 -4.08 1.74 -14.12
C ALA A 558 -4.79 0.39 -13.88
N SER A 559 -4.06 -0.73 -13.92
CA SER A 559 -4.54 -2.04 -13.47
C SER A 559 -3.45 -2.72 -12.64
N ASN A 560 -3.71 -2.88 -11.34
CA ASN A 560 -2.89 -3.67 -10.43
C ASN A 560 -3.59 -4.98 -10.08
N THR A 561 -3.43 -5.98 -10.95
CA THR A 561 -3.99 -7.33 -10.78
C THR A 561 -3.35 -8.15 -9.66
N ARG A 562 -2.37 -7.58 -8.94
CA ARG A 562 -1.63 -8.24 -7.84
C ARG A 562 -1.99 -7.69 -6.47
N LYS A 563 -3.01 -6.82 -6.36
CA LYS A 563 -3.57 -6.44 -5.05
C LYS A 563 -4.08 -7.69 -4.34
N ILE A 564 -3.81 -7.80 -3.04
CA ILE A 564 -4.05 -9.00 -2.23
C ILE A 564 -4.81 -8.59 -0.98
N GLN A 565 -5.90 -9.27 -0.68
CA GLN A 565 -6.54 -9.28 0.62
C GLN A 565 -5.75 -10.22 1.53
N GLY A 566 -5.16 -9.68 2.59
CA GLY A 566 -4.35 -10.44 3.54
C GLY A 566 -5.06 -10.64 4.86
N TYR A 567 -5.27 -11.89 5.27
CA TYR A 567 -5.81 -12.25 6.57
C TYR A 567 -4.70 -12.74 7.50
N TYR A 568 -4.66 -12.19 8.71
CA TYR A 568 -3.74 -12.62 9.78
C TYR A 568 -4.50 -12.95 11.05
N LEU A 569 -3.96 -13.90 11.83
CA LEU A 569 -4.52 -14.32 13.10
C LEU A 569 -3.48 -14.28 14.21
N SER A 570 -3.87 -13.82 15.39
CA SER A 570 -3.08 -13.86 16.62
C SER A 570 -3.97 -14.10 17.83
N PHE A 571 -3.40 -14.10 19.04
CA PHE A 571 -4.12 -14.30 20.30
C PHE A 571 -3.97 -13.09 21.24
N LEU A 572 -5.02 -12.74 21.98
CA LEU A 572 -4.96 -11.68 22.98
C LEU A 572 -4.04 -12.07 24.15
N GLU A 573 -3.90 -13.36 24.42
CA GLU A 573 -3.07 -13.92 25.49
C GLU A 573 -1.57 -13.87 25.16
N PHE A 574 -1.17 -13.38 23.99
CA PHE A 574 0.24 -13.14 23.65
C PHE A 574 0.84 -11.86 24.27
N ASP A 575 0.05 -11.13 25.07
CA ASP A 575 0.41 -9.81 25.61
C ASP A 575 0.79 -8.77 24.53
N ALA A 576 1.10 -7.54 24.95
CA ALA A 576 1.52 -6.48 24.04
C ALA A 576 2.83 -6.85 23.30
N GLU A 577 3.77 -7.50 24.00
CA GLU A 577 5.06 -7.91 23.44
C GLU A 577 4.89 -8.87 22.26
N GLY A 578 4.05 -9.92 22.44
CA GLY A 578 3.82 -10.92 21.41
C GLY A 578 2.99 -10.40 20.24
N ARG A 579 1.95 -9.60 20.51
CA ARG A 579 1.15 -8.96 19.45
C ARG A 579 1.92 -7.90 18.66
N CYS A 580 3.06 -7.43 19.17
CA CYS A 580 3.96 -6.57 18.41
C CYS A 580 4.88 -7.32 17.43
N GLN A 581 4.89 -8.67 17.46
CA GLN A 581 5.72 -9.50 16.56
C GLN A 581 4.98 -9.90 15.29
N GLU A 582 5.57 -9.61 14.13
CA GLU A 582 5.05 -10.00 12.83
C GLU A 582 4.89 -11.53 12.69
N ASN A 583 5.73 -12.32 13.35
CA ASN A 583 5.71 -13.79 13.23
C ASN A 583 4.66 -14.45 14.12
N LEU A 584 4.13 -13.73 15.12
CA LEU A 584 2.99 -14.17 15.94
C LEU A 584 1.63 -13.69 15.39
N TRP A 585 1.66 -13.03 14.23
CA TRP A 585 0.50 -12.82 13.36
C TRP A 585 0.56 -13.81 12.20
N PHE A 586 -0.08 -14.96 12.38
CA PHE A 586 -0.04 -16.08 11.46
C PHE A 586 -0.82 -15.75 10.18
N PRO A 587 -0.24 -15.94 8.97
CA PRO A 587 -0.96 -15.82 7.71
C PRO A 587 -2.10 -16.84 7.64
N LEU A 588 -3.36 -16.38 7.67
CA LEU A 588 -4.53 -17.25 7.58
C LEU A 588 -4.92 -17.49 6.11
N ASN A 589 -4.99 -16.43 5.30
CA ASN A 589 -5.28 -16.50 3.87
C ASN A 589 -4.66 -15.30 3.14
N LEU A 590 -4.19 -15.51 1.90
CA LEU A 590 -3.72 -14.45 1.00
C LEU A 590 -4.38 -14.64 -0.37
N THR A 591 -5.33 -13.78 -0.71
CA THR A 591 -6.13 -13.92 -1.94
C THR A 591 -6.11 -12.63 -2.75
N ARG A 592 -5.96 -12.70 -4.08
CA ARG A 592 -5.98 -11.47 -4.90
C ARG A 592 -7.33 -10.76 -4.81
N SER A 593 -7.33 -9.43 -4.68
CA SER A 593 -8.57 -8.63 -4.68
C SER A 593 -9.39 -8.84 -5.96
N SER A 594 -8.73 -9.12 -7.09
CA SER A 594 -9.44 -9.44 -8.34
C SER A 594 -10.20 -10.76 -8.32
N VAL A 595 -9.80 -11.70 -7.45
CA VAL A 595 -10.53 -12.94 -7.19
C VAL A 595 -11.65 -12.67 -6.20
N VAL A 596 -11.37 -11.95 -5.11
CA VAL A 596 -12.39 -11.56 -4.11
C VAL A 596 -13.55 -10.79 -4.74
N ASN A 597 -13.27 -9.86 -5.66
CA ASN A 597 -14.30 -9.09 -6.38
C ASN A 597 -15.19 -9.94 -7.30
N LYS A 598 -14.82 -11.20 -7.56
CA LYS A 598 -15.61 -12.15 -8.34
C LYS A 598 -16.31 -13.17 -7.45
N ILE A 599 -16.03 -13.19 -6.14
CA ILE A 599 -16.78 -14.02 -5.20
C ILE A 599 -18.14 -13.34 -5.00
N GLN A 600 -19.23 -14.10 -5.12
CA GLN A 600 -20.56 -13.58 -4.84
C GLN A 600 -20.62 -13.11 -3.38
N GLY A 601 -20.96 -11.84 -3.15
CA GLY A 601 -20.90 -11.21 -1.82
C GLY A 601 -19.51 -10.73 -1.38
N GLY A 602 -18.50 -10.79 -2.27
CA GLY A 602 -17.22 -10.12 -2.11
C GLY A 602 -16.40 -10.52 -0.89
N LEU A 603 -15.82 -9.53 -0.21
CA LEU A 603 -14.92 -9.74 0.93
C LEU A 603 -15.66 -10.33 2.14
N SER A 604 -16.88 -9.86 2.42
CA SER A 604 -17.73 -10.37 3.49
C SER A 604 -18.07 -11.85 3.32
N ALA A 605 -18.37 -12.28 2.09
CA ALA A 605 -18.60 -13.70 1.81
C ALA A 605 -17.32 -14.54 1.97
N LEU A 606 -16.17 -14.06 1.50
CA LEU A 606 -14.89 -14.73 1.77
C LEU A 606 -14.61 -14.82 3.28
N THR A 607 -14.89 -13.75 4.03
CA THR A 607 -14.72 -13.73 5.49
C THR A 607 -15.58 -14.80 6.15
N HIS A 608 -16.86 -14.91 5.76
CA HIS A 608 -17.76 -15.95 6.24
C HIS A 608 -17.19 -17.36 5.96
N ILE A 609 -16.76 -17.64 4.72
CA ILE A 609 -16.22 -18.94 4.35
C ILE A 609 -14.95 -19.26 5.18
N LEU A 610 -14.09 -18.28 5.41
CA LEU A 610 -12.88 -18.46 6.22
C LEU A 610 -13.21 -18.79 7.68
N VAL A 611 -14.04 -17.99 8.34
CA VAL A 611 -14.35 -18.17 9.78
C VAL A 611 -15.26 -19.37 10.04
N SER A 612 -16.01 -19.83 9.04
CA SER A 612 -16.85 -21.03 9.11
C SER A 612 -16.14 -22.31 8.65
N SER A 613 -14.87 -22.22 8.22
CA SER A 613 -14.10 -23.40 7.82
C SER A 613 -13.65 -24.23 9.03
N GLU A 614 -13.55 -25.55 8.87
CA GLU A 614 -13.00 -26.45 9.89
C GLU A 614 -11.59 -26.03 10.33
N SER A 615 -10.77 -25.60 9.36
CA SER A 615 -9.41 -25.10 9.61
C SER A 615 -9.35 -23.93 10.59
N PHE A 616 -10.46 -23.18 10.72
CA PHE A 616 -10.61 -22.09 11.67
C PHE A 616 -11.34 -22.52 12.96
N LEU A 617 -12.46 -23.23 12.82
CA LEU A 617 -13.35 -23.57 13.94
C LEU A 617 -12.81 -24.67 14.86
N ASN A 618 -11.96 -25.57 14.38
CA ASN A 618 -11.56 -26.74 15.16
C ASN A 618 -10.82 -26.39 16.47
N LEU A 619 -10.21 -25.20 16.58
CA LEU A 619 -9.64 -24.75 17.85
C LEU A 619 -10.68 -24.55 18.96
N GLN A 620 -11.96 -24.36 18.63
CA GLN A 620 -13.03 -24.29 19.62
C GLN A 620 -13.30 -25.65 20.25
N SER A 621 -13.11 -26.72 19.49
CA SER A 621 -13.28 -28.11 19.94
C SER A 621 -12.08 -28.64 20.75
N GLY A 622 -10.95 -27.92 20.73
CA GLY A 622 -9.73 -28.28 21.46
C GLY A 622 -8.67 -28.97 20.59
N CYS A 623 -7.40 -28.62 20.82
CA CYS A 623 -6.23 -29.20 20.18
C CYS A 623 -5.26 -29.70 21.25
N LEU A 624 -4.90 -30.99 21.22
CA LEU A 624 -3.93 -31.55 22.17
C LEU A 624 -2.52 -31.18 21.74
N LEU A 625 -1.93 -30.17 22.39
CA LEU A 625 -0.56 -29.74 22.17
C LEU A 625 0.41 -30.66 22.88
N ASN A 626 1.42 -31.13 22.17
CA ASN A 626 2.56 -31.82 22.74
C ASN A 626 3.71 -30.82 22.87
N MET A 627 4.24 -30.69 24.08
CA MET A 627 5.39 -29.84 24.34
C MET A 627 6.69 -30.67 24.23
N PRO A 628 7.83 -30.05 23.86
CA PRO A 628 9.13 -30.75 23.81
C PRO A 628 9.57 -31.31 25.16
N THR A 629 9.02 -30.78 26.27
CA THR A 629 9.26 -31.26 27.64
C THR A 629 8.49 -32.55 27.98
N GLY A 630 7.63 -33.04 27.09
CA GLY A 630 6.76 -34.21 27.30
C GLY A 630 5.39 -33.88 27.91
N GLU A 631 5.18 -32.63 28.32
CA GLU A 631 3.88 -32.12 28.80
C GLU A 631 2.85 -32.11 27.67
N ARG A 632 1.60 -32.45 27.99
CA ARG A 632 0.47 -32.39 27.04
C ARG A 632 -0.59 -31.43 27.56
N VAL A 633 -0.99 -30.47 26.73
CA VAL A 633 -1.97 -29.44 27.10
C VAL A 633 -3.11 -29.43 26.09
N MET A 634 -4.35 -29.48 26.58
CA MET A 634 -5.52 -29.27 25.74
C MET A 634 -5.73 -27.77 25.52
N PHE A 635 -5.63 -27.33 24.27
CA PHE A 635 -5.67 -25.93 23.88
C PHE A 635 -6.97 -25.57 23.16
N PHE A 636 -7.67 -24.54 23.64
CA PHE A 636 -8.93 -24.06 23.08
C PHE A 636 -8.82 -22.59 22.68
N ALA A 637 -9.41 -22.21 21.54
CA ALA A 637 -9.50 -20.81 21.17
C ALA A 637 -10.75 -20.50 20.34
N LYS A 638 -11.27 -19.27 20.49
CA LYS A 638 -12.45 -18.76 19.77
C LYS A 638 -12.24 -17.35 19.23
N LEU A 639 -12.94 -17.00 18.15
CA LEU A 639 -12.92 -15.65 17.61
C LEU A 639 -13.45 -14.67 18.66
N HIS A 640 -12.71 -13.60 18.90
CA HIS A 640 -13.07 -12.59 19.90
C HIS A 640 -12.99 -11.17 19.33
N THR A 641 -11.96 -10.88 18.56
CA THR A 641 -11.68 -9.51 18.11
C THR A 641 -11.34 -9.48 16.62
N VAL A 642 -11.88 -8.49 15.92
CA VAL A 642 -11.59 -8.19 14.52
C VAL A 642 -11.10 -6.75 14.45
N VAL A 643 -9.85 -6.57 14.03
CA VAL A 643 -9.20 -5.27 13.93
C VAL A 643 -8.73 -5.05 12.50
N ALA A 644 -9.03 -3.89 11.94
CA ALA A 644 -8.55 -3.47 10.63
C ALA A 644 -8.74 -1.96 10.49
N ASP A 645 -8.37 -1.40 9.33
CA ASP A 645 -8.80 -0.04 8.99
C ASP A 645 -10.32 0.01 8.76
N GLU A 646 -10.90 1.21 8.76
CA GLU A 646 -12.36 1.34 8.60
C GLU A 646 -12.85 0.80 7.27
N ALA A 647 -12.07 0.95 6.19
CA ALA A 647 -12.47 0.50 4.86
C ALA A 647 -12.53 -1.04 4.74
N ALA A 648 -11.59 -1.75 5.37
CA ALA A 648 -11.60 -3.20 5.45
C ALA A 648 -12.70 -3.70 6.39
N LEU A 649 -12.87 -3.09 7.58
CA LEU A 649 -13.99 -3.41 8.48
C LEU A 649 -15.34 -3.24 7.77
N LYS A 650 -15.51 -2.12 7.05
CA LYS A 650 -16.68 -1.83 6.23
C LYS A 650 -16.94 -2.91 5.19
N SER A 651 -15.89 -3.38 4.52
CA SER A 651 -16.00 -4.38 3.46
C SER A 651 -16.20 -5.80 3.99
N MET A 652 -15.74 -6.11 5.21
CA MET A 652 -15.96 -7.40 5.87
C MET A 652 -17.36 -7.53 6.46
N TYR A 653 -17.91 -6.45 7.02
CA TYR A 653 -19.23 -6.45 7.67
C TYR A 653 -20.35 -5.84 6.82
N ASP A 654 -20.04 -5.29 5.65
CA ASP A 654 -20.98 -4.62 4.75
C ASP A 654 -21.73 -3.41 5.36
N PHE A 655 -21.17 -2.69 6.33
CA PHE A 655 -21.78 -1.43 6.80
C PHE A 655 -21.54 -0.26 5.81
N LYS A 656 -22.27 0.86 5.94
CA LYS A 656 -22.16 2.00 4.99
C LYS A 656 -20.88 2.82 5.18
N GLY A 657 -20.41 2.93 6.42
CA GLY A 657 -19.11 3.48 6.82
C GLY A 657 -19.01 4.99 6.72
N SER A 658 -17.79 5.51 6.66
CA SER A 658 -17.49 6.96 6.73
C SER A 658 -18.20 7.84 5.69
N SER A 659 -18.62 7.28 4.55
CA SER A 659 -19.39 7.96 3.50
C SER A 659 -20.91 7.81 3.63
N GLY A 660 -21.39 7.00 4.59
CA GLY A 660 -22.80 6.70 4.81
C GLY A 660 -23.56 7.81 5.52
N THR A 661 -24.89 7.68 5.56
CA THR A 661 -25.74 8.54 6.40
C THR A 661 -25.42 8.31 7.87
N LEU A 662 -25.47 7.04 8.31
CA LEU A 662 -24.89 6.59 9.56
C LEU A 662 -23.44 6.18 9.33
N VAL A 663 -22.52 6.78 10.08
CA VAL A 663 -21.08 6.57 9.88
C VAL A 663 -20.51 5.46 10.76
N CYS A 664 -21.19 5.12 11.85
CA CYS A 664 -20.73 4.16 12.85
C CYS A 664 -21.67 2.96 12.87
N PRO A 665 -21.18 1.74 12.67
CA PRO A 665 -22.02 0.55 12.80
C PRO A 665 -22.41 0.24 14.26
N LEU A 666 -21.76 0.87 15.24
CA LEU A 666 -22.04 0.66 16.67
C LEU A 666 -23.11 1.62 17.24
N CYS A 667 -23.46 2.69 16.51
CA CYS A 667 -24.41 3.71 16.96
C CYS A 667 -25.55 3.87 15.95
N ALA A 668 -26.80 3.86 16.43
CA ALA A 668 -27.98 4.00 15.59
C ALA A 668 -28.28 5.46 15.21
N ASN A 669 -27.80 6.44 15.97
CA ASN A 669 -28.21 7.84 15.90
C ASN A 669 -27.10 8.83 15.47
N ILE A 670 -25.90 8.35 15.12
CA ILE A 670 -24.77 9.21 14.77
C ILE A 670 -24.61 9.34 13.25
N THR A 671 -24.85 10.56 12.77
CA THR A 671 -24.98 10.89 11.36
C THR A 671 -23.75 11.61 10.79
N SER A 672 -23.52 11.46 9.49
CA SER A 672 -22.47 12.18 8.77
C SER A 672 -22.84 13.63 8.49
N LYS A 673 -21.88 14.55 8.67
CA LYS A 673 -21.99 15.94 8.20
C LYS A 673 -21.98 16.08 6.67
N THR A 674 -21.49 15.07 5.93
CA THR A 674 -21.42 15.13 4.45
C THR A 674 -22.78 15.07 3.78
N HIS A 675 -23.78 14.49 4.46
CA HIS A 675 -25.15 14.41 3.99
C HIS A 675 -26.02 15.53 4.57
N GLY A 676 -25.39 16.64 4.96
CA GLY A 676 -25.98 17.83 5.56
C GLY A 676 -26.39 17.65 7.02
N ASP A 677 -27.02 18.68 7.58
CA ASP A 677 -27.43 18.72 8.98
C ASP A 677 -28.73 17.92 9.18
N LEU A 678 -28.59 16.61 9.37
CA LEU A 678 -29.71 15.73 9.69
C LEU A 678 -30.28 15.96 11.10
N PRO A 679 -29.46 16.22 12.14
CA PRO A 679 -29.97 16.61 13.46
C PRO A 679 -30.96 17.79 13.41
N ALA A 680 -30.70 18.82 12.59
CA ALA A 680 -31.64 19.94 12.45
C ALA A 680 -33.01 19.56 11.84
N ASN A 681 -33.13 18.38 11.23
CA ASN A 681 -34.37 17.88 10.64
C ASN A 681 -35.04 16.79 11.49
N ASP A 682 -34.48 16.51 12.68
CA ASP A 682 -35.03 15.59 13.67
C ASP A 682 -35.81 16.36 14.74
N HIS A 683 -37.06 15.97 15.00
CA HIS A 683 -37.89 16.57 16.06
C HIS A 683 -37.80 15.80 17.39
N SER A 684 -37.31 14.55 17.40
CA SER A 684 -37.11 13.83 18.67
C SER A 684 -35.85 14.31 19.39
N GLY A 685 -34.89 14.87 18.64
CA GLY A 685 -33.60 15.31 19.17
C GLY A 685 -32.65 14.15 19.47
N GLU A 686 -32.96 12.93 19.02
CA GLU A 686 -32.12 11.75 19.19
C GLU A 686 -30.94 11.73 18.20
N LEU A 687 -31.09 12.31 17.00
CA LEU A 687 -30.01 12.33 16.01
C LEU A 687 -28.95 13.35 16.38
N HIS A 688 -27.70 12.88 16.40
CA HIS A 688 -26.54 13.73 16.54
C HIS A 688 -25.59 13.51 15.35
N ASP A 689 -24.72 14.48 15.08
CA ASP A 689 -23.68 14.31 14.08
C ASP A 689 -22.34 13.90 14.73
N ILE A 690 -21.33 13.65 13.89
CA ILE A 690 -19.99 13.23 14.31
C ILE A 690 -19.21 14.22 15.20
N SER A 691 -19.66 15.46 15.41
CA SER A 691 -19.07 16.37 16.41
C SER A 691 -19.61 16.13 17.82
N CYS A 692 -20.63 15.29 18.01
CA CYS A 692 -21.11 14.93 19.33
C CYS A 692 -20.03 14.15 20.10
N ILE A 693 -19.59 14.74 21.22
CA ILE A 693 -18.56 14.19 22.10
C ILE A 693 -19.12 13.56 23.37
N ASP A 694 -20.43 13.66 23.60
CA ASP A 694 -21.07 13.08 24.77
C ASP A 694 -21.54 11.66 24.47
N SER A 695 -20.78 10.69 24.98
CA SER A 695 -21.05 9.26 24.81
C SER A 695 -22.38 8.81 25.41
N ASN A 696 -22.95 9.56 26.36
CA ASN A 696 -24.26 9.26 26.94
C ASN A 696 -25.42 9.47 25.96
N LEU A 697 -25.20 10.28 24.92
CA LEU A 697 -26.18 10.52 23.86
C LEU A 697 -26.11 9.47 22.75
N PHE A 698 -25.18 8.50 22.83
CA PHE A 698 -25.02 7.49 21.78
C PHE A 698 -26.01 6.34 22.00
N VAL A 699 -26.89 6.13 21.02
CA VAL A 699 -27.77 4.95 20.98
C VAL A 699 -26.98 3.77 20.48
N ARG A 700 -26.45 2.96 21.40
CA ARG A 700 -25.62 1.79 21.09
C ARG A 700 -26.44 0.64 20.55
N ARG A 701 -25.92 -0.03 19.53
CA ARG A 701 -26.53 -1.22 18.94
C ARG A 701 -26.06 -2.50 19.62
N THR A 702 -26.89 -3.53 19.63
CA THR A 702 -26.52 -4.91 19.98
C THR A 702 -26.27 -5.75 18.73
N ASP A 703 -25.60 -6.89 18.88
CA ASP A 703 -25.44 -7.84 17.77
C ASP A 703 -26.78 -8.37 17.26
N ASN A 704 -27.74 -8.63 18.16
CA ASN A 704 -29.07 -9.08 17.77
C ASN A 704 -29.78 -8.05 16.87
N GLN A 705 -29.74 -6.77 17.25
CA GLN A 705 -30.28 -5.68 16.43
C GLN A 705 -29.64 -5.60 15.05
N ILE A 706 -28.33 -5.84 14.93
CA ILE A 706 -27.64 -5.87 13.64
C ILE A 706 -28.11 -7.06 12.78
N PHE A 707 -28.26 -8.24 13.37
CA PHE A 707 -28.78 -9.42 12.67
C PHE A 707 -30.25 -9.24 12.26
N THR A 708 -31.08 -8.70 13.14
CA THR A 708 -32.48 -8.37 12.87
C THR A 708 -32.60 -7.34 11.74
N ALA A 709 -31.75 -6.31 11.73
CA ALA A 709 -31.68 -5.36 10.62
C ALA A 709 -31.36 -6.06 9.28
N GLN A 710 -30.44 -7.02 9.26
CA GLN A 710 -30.12 -7.76 8.04
C GLN A 710 -31.26 -8.70 7.59
N ALA A 711 -31.93 -9.36 8.53
CA ALA A 711 -33.11 -10.19 8.24
C ALA A 711 -34.26 -9.34 7.67
N LEU A 712 -34.48 -8.14 8.22
CA LEU A 712 -35.42 -7.16 7.70
C LEU A 712 -35.09 -6.74 6.26
N LEU A 713 -33.81 -6.44 5.98
CA LEU A 713 -33.38 -6.11 4.62
C LEU A 713 -33.66 -7.26 3.65
N ALA A 714 -33.40 -8.51 4.05
CA ALA A 714 -33.73 -9.69 3.23
C ALA A 714 -35.23 -9.79 2.92
N ARG A 715 -36.09 -9.61 3.93
CA ARG A 715 -37.55 -9.68 3.80
C ARG A 715 -38.12 -8.54 2.96
N ARG A 716 -37.52 -7.35 3.02
CA ARG A 716 -38.00 -6.13 2.35
C ARG A 716 -37.47 -5.96 0.93
N GLN A 717 -36.31 -6.53 0.59
CA GLN A 717 -35.70 -6.42 -0.75
C GLN A 717 -36.65 -6.78 -1.91
N PRO A 718 -37.39 -7.91 -1.88
CA PRO A 718 -38.27 -8.27 -3.00
C PRO A 718 -39.56 -7.43 -3.07
N ILE A 719 -39.91 -6.71 -1.99
CA ILE A 719 -41.19 -6.01 -1.86
C ILE A 719 -41.03 -4.51 -2.14
N LEU A 720 -39.92 -3.91 -1.70
CA LEU A 720 -39.69 -2.47 -1.81
C LEU A 720 -39.16 -2.08 -3.20
N SER A 721 -39.46 -0.85 -3.61
CA SER A 721 -38.83 -0.26 -4.80
C SER A 721 -37.31 -0.11 -4.57
N LYS A 722 -36.51 -0.12 -5.65
CA LYS A 722 -35.05 0.10 -5.55
C LYS A 722 -34.68 1.36 -4.76
N LYS A 723 -35.49 2.42 -4.90
CA LYS A 723 -35.28 3.70 -4.22
C LYS A 723 -35.56 3.58 -2.72
N ASP A 724 -36.67 2.95 -2.35
CA ASP A 724 -37.08 2.83 -0.95
C ASP A 724 -36.21 1.81 -0.21
N PHE A 725 -35.79 0.74 -0.89
CA PHE A 725 -34.82 -0.20 -0.36
C PHE A 725 -33.45 0.47 -0.10
N SER A 726 -32.96 1.27 -1.05
CA SER A 726 -31.71 2.03 -0.86
C SER A 726 -31.81 3.04 0.29
N LEU A 727 -32.98 3.64 0.51
CA LEU A 727 -33.24 4.49 1.68
C LEU A 727 -33.20 3.67 2.97
N LEU A 728 -33.86 2.50 3.01
CA LEU A 728 -33.85 1.61 4.16
C LEU A 728 -32.43 1.17 4.54
N GLU A 729 -31.64 0.70 3.59
CA GLU A 729 -30.22 0.38 3.79
C GLU A 729 -29.42 1.57 4.36
N SER A 730 -29.63 2.76 3.79
CA SER A 730 -28.96 3.99 4.22
C SER A 730 -29.33 4.37 5.65
N SER A 731 -30.61 4.24 6.01
CA SER A 731 -31.15 4.51 7.35
C SER A 731 -30.72 3.48 8.38
N MET A 732 -30.56 2.22 7.99
CA MET A 732 -30.02 1.18 8.87
C MET A 732 -28.49 1.25 8.98
N GLY A 733 -27.82 1.92 8.03
CA GLY A 733 -26.35 1.99 7.99
C GLY A 733 -25.68 0.70 7.52
N LEU A 734 -26.43 -0.20 6.87
CA LEU A 734 -25.99 -1.52 6.41
C LEU A 734 -26.26 -1.69 4.90
N ASN A 735 -25.42 -2.45 4.22
CA ASN A 735 -25.71 -2.96 2.87
C ASN A 735 -26.21 -4.39 2.99
N PHE A 736 -27.24 -4.71 2.22
CA PHE A 736 -27.73 -6.07 2.14
C PHE A 736 -26.76 -6.94 1.34
N ASN A 737 -26.29 -8.01 1.99
CA ASN A 737 -25.42 -9.01 1.38
C ASN A 737 -25.86 -10.39 1.88
N PRO A 738 -26.55 -11.20 1.06
CA PRO A 738 -27.09 -12.49 1.48
C PRO A 738 -26.00 -13.54 1.72
N CYS A 739 -24.79 -13.36 1.17
CA CYS A 739 -23.67 -14.28 1.32
C CYS A 739 -22.66 -13.81 2.39
N GLY A 740 -22.91 -12.66 3.03
CA GLY A 740 -21.98 -12.01 3.95
C GLY A 740 -22.05 -12.50 5.40
N VAL A 741 -21.09 -12.07 6.23
CA VAL A 741 -20.98 -12.52 7.64
C VAL A 741 -22.20 -12.20 8.49
N LEU A 742 -22.88 -11.07 8.22
CA LEU A 742 -24.07 -10.66 8.97
C LEU A 742 -25.30 -11.50 8.60
N ALA A 743 -25.48 -11.85 7.32
CA ALA A 743 -26.61 -12.66 6.89
C ALA A 743 -26.50 -14.10 7.41
N HIS A 744 -25.28 -14.64 7.44
CA HIS A 744 -25.01 -15.98 7.97
C HIS A 744 -24.80 -16.01 9.49
N LYS A 745 -24.85 -14.87 10.18
CA LYS A 745 -24.55 -14.72 11.61
C LYS A 745 -23.22 -15.39 12.01
N SER A 746 -22.24 -15.44 11.12
CA SER A 746 -20.99 -16.18 11.34
C SER A 746 -19.95 -15.38 12.14
N MET A 747 -20.13 -14.07 12.22
CA MET A 747 -19.24 -13.16 12.94
C MET A 747 -20.03 -11.98 13.52
N PRO A 748 -20.18 -11.87 14.86
CA PRO A 748 -20.90 -10.76 15.50
C PRO A 748 -20.13 -9.45 15.35
N LEU A 749 -20.82 -8.38 14.93
CA LEU A 749 -20.20 -7.09 14.65
C LEU A 749 -19.83 -6.34 15.92
N VAL A 750 -20.78 -6.10 16.81
CA VAL A 750 -20.62 -5.23 17.98
C VAL A 750 -19.59 -5.83 18.93
N LYS A 751 -19.70 -7.14 19.20
CA LYS A 751 -18.75 -7.85 20.07
C LYS A 751 -17.35 -7.95 19.48
N CYS A 752 -17.20 -8.25 18.18
CA CYS A 752 -15.86 -8.49 17.62
C CYS A 752 -15.16 -7.23 17.10
N LEU A 753 -15.87 -6.24 16.55
CA LEU A 753 -15.24 -5.08 15.93
C LEU A 753 -14.41 -4.28 16.94
N MET A 754 -13.16 -4.00 16.58
CA MET A 754 -12.32 -3.06 17.29
C MET A 754 -11.79 -1.99 16.34
N TRP A 755 -11.98 -0.73 16.70
CA TRP A 755 -11.37 0.38 16.00
C TRP A 755 -9.85 0.37 16.22
N ASP A 756 -9.10 0.40 15.12
CA ASP A 756 -7.66 0.60 15.22
C ASP A 756 -7.35 2.06 15.56
N TRP A 757 -6.76 2.27 16.73
CA TRP A 757 -6.40 3.60 17.18
C TRP A 757 -5.29 4.22 16.32
N MET A 758 -4.42 3.42 15.68
CA MET A 758 -3.38 3.95 14.78
C MET A 758 -4.01 4.65 13.58
N HIS A 759 -4.99 4.03 12.91
CA HIS A 759 -5.71 4.70 11.82
C HIS A 759 -6.61 5.84 12.31
N CYS A 760 -7.19 5.75 13.52
CA CYS A 760 -7.99 6.84 14.08
C CYS A 760 -7.15 8.11 14.31
N TYR A 761 -5.98 7.99 14.94
CA TYR A 761 -5.17 9.14 15.34
C TYR A 761 -4.04 9.50 14.38
N VAL A 762 -3.38 8.51 13.78
CA VAL A 762 -2.07 8.70 13.16
C VAL A 762 -2.17 8.71 11.64
N VAL A 763 -2.68 7.64 11.02
CA VAL A 763 -2.69 7.51 9.55
C VAL A 763 -3.88 8.23 8.94
N SER A 764 -3.63 9.42 8.37
CA SER A 764 -4.70 10.34 7.93
C SER A 764 -5.75 10.54 9.03
N GLY A 765 -5.28 10.53 10.28
CA GLY A 765 -6.10 10.54 11.49
C GLY A 765 -6.18 11.93 12.12
N LEU A 766 -6.62 11.98 13.36
CA LEU A 766 -6.84 13.23 14.10
C LEU A 766 -5.58 14.09 14.22
N LEU A 767 -4.38 13.49 14.35
CA LEU A 767 -3.12 14.24 14.40
C LEU A 767 -2.82 14.96 13.09
N HIS A 768 -3.12 14.35 11.95
CA HIS A 768 -2.94 15.03 10.65
C HIS A 768 -3.87 16.23 10.51
N VAL A 769 -5.12 16.08 10.98
CA VAL A 769 -6.10 17.19 10.98
C VAL A 769 -5.60 18.32 11.87
N GLU A 770 -5.24 18.02 13.12
CA GLU A 770 -4.69 18.97 14.09
C GLU A 770 -3.49 19.72 13.50
N LEU A 771 -2.49 19.01 12.95
CA LEU A 771 -1.30 19.62 12.39
C LEU A 771 -1.58 20.45 11.13
N SER A 772 -2.51 20.01 10.28
CA SER A 772 -2.87 20.77 9.07
C SER A 772 -3.58 22.09 9.39
N LEU A 773 -4.18 22.21 10.58
CA LEU A 773 -4.82 23.43 11.06
C LEU A 773 -3.85 24.30 11.88
N LEU A 774 -3.01 23.69 12.72
CA LEU A 774 -2.08 24.40 13.59
C LEU A 774 -0.86 24.97 12.85
N LEU A 775 -0.23 24.19 11.96
CA LEU A 775 1.02 24.59 11.31
C LEU A 775 0.92 25.90 10.49
N PRO A 776 -0.18 26.18 9.75
CA PRO A 776 -0.38 27.48 9.11
C PRO A 776 -0.38 28.65 10.09
N LEU A 777 -1.01 28.50 11.26
CA LEU A 777 -1.07 29.54 12.28
C LEU A 777 0.33 29.81 12.87
N LEU A 778 1.08 28.75 13.17
CA LEU A 778 2.47 28.85 13.62
C LEU A 778 3.34 29.55 12.57
N HIS A 779 3.13 29.26 11.28
CA HIS A 779 3.89 29.87 10.20
C HIS A 779 3.70 31.39 10.14
N VAL A 780 2.47 31.88 10.35
CA VAL A 780 2.16 33.33 10.40
C VAL A 780 2.88 34.00 11.58
N GLN A 781 3.06 33.28 12.69
CA GLN A 781 3.73 33.76 13.91
C GLN A 781 5.25 33.59 13.87
N GLY A 782 5.85 33.38 12.69
CA GLY A 782 7.29 33.26 12.51
C GLY A 782 7.88 31.86 12.76
N ALA A 783 7.10 30.92 13.31
CA ALA A 783 7.48 29.52 13.48
C ALA A 783 7.36 28.75 12.15
N THR A 784 8.17 29.15 11.18
CA THR A 784 8.18 28.55 9.84
C THR A 784 8.69 27.11 9.87
N PHE A 785 8.44 26.37 8.79
CA PHE A 785 8.96 25.02 8.61
C PHE A 785 10.49 24.95 8.72
N GLN A 786 11.21 25.98 8.26
CA GLN A 786 12.66 26.06 8.39
C GLN A 786 13.09 26.20 9.87
N VAL A 787 12.34 26.95 10.67
CA VAL A 787 12.59 27.09 12.12
C VAL A 787 12.38 25.76 12.83
N ILE A 788 11.25 25.09 12.56
CA ILE A 788 10.95 23.76 13.10
C ILE A 788 12.02 22.74 12.69
N GLN A 789 12.43 22.74 11.41
CA GLN A 789 13.46 21.85 10.88
C GLN A 789 14.83 22.10 11.53
N SER A 790 15.17 23.37 11.79
CA SER A 790 16.40 23.76 12.48
C SER A 790 16.39 23.25 13.91
N PHE A 791 15.30 23.48 14.64
CA PHE A 791 15.10 22.98 16.00
C PHE A 791 15.27 21.46 16.08
N ILE A 792 14.60 20.69 15.21
CA ILE A 792 14.70 19.22 15.20
C ILE A 792 16.13 18.75 14.86
N SER A 793 16.87 19.52 14.07
CA SER A 793 18.23 19.19 13.65
C SER A 793 19.28 19.31 14.76
N GLU A 794 18.96 20.00 15.86
CA GLU A 794 19.85 20.17 17.02
C GLU A 794 19.94 18.91 17.90
N TYR A 795 19.03 17.96 17.73
CA TYR A 795 19.01 16.73 18.50
C TYR A 795 19.89 15.65 17.86
N GLU A 796 20.59 14.91 18.70
CA GLU A 796 21.23 13.63 18.42
C GLU A 796 20.18 12.51 18.45
N TRP A 797 20.31 11.59 17.50
CA TRP A 797 19.33 10.53 17.27
C TRP A 797 19.97 9.18 17.62
N PRO A 798 19.25 8.31 18.34
CA PRO A 798 19.67 6.94 18.58
C PRO A 798 20.07 6.24 17.28
N HIS A 799 21.05 5.34 17.35
CA HIS A 799 21.62 4.67 16.17
C HIS A 799 20.54 4.01 15.30
N ASN A 800 19.59 3.32 15.94
CA ASN A 800 18.46 2.68 15.28
C ASN A 800 17.47 3.67 14.60
N LEU A 801 17.49 4.96 14.97
CA LEU A 801 16.67 6.03 14.41
C LEU A 801 17.44 7.00 13.51
N LYS A 802 18.77 6.88 13.38
CA LYS A 802 19.60 7.80 12.54
C LYS A 802 19.08 7.94 11.10
N ASN A 803 18.61 6.84 10.50
CA ASN A 803 18.03 6.88 9.15
C ASN A 803 16.70 7.65 9.10
N ARG A 804 15.90 7.59 10.18
CA ARG A 804 14.62 8.29 10.28
C ARG A 804 14.77 9.79 10.45
N ARG A 805 15.88 10.28 10.99
CA ARG A 805 16.16 11.73 11.08
C ARG A 805 15.90 12.46 9.76
N ARG A 806 16.45 11.94 8.65
CA ARG A 806 16.27 12.55 7.31
C ARG A 806 14.80 12.54 6.88
N GLU A 807 14.09 11.44 7.13
CA GLU A 807 12.67 11.30 6.78
C GLU A 807 11.78 12.28 7.56
N ILE A 808 12.11 12.56 8.82
CA ILE A 808 11.38 13.52 9.66
C ILE A 808 11.67 14.95 9.23
N LEU A 809 12.93 15.29 8.97
CA LEU A 809 13.30 16.63 8.50
C LEU A 809 12.62 16.97 7.16
N HIS A 810 12.49 15.99 6.26
CA HIS A 810 11.82 16.18 4.97
C HIS A 810 10.31 16.50 5.09
N LEU A 811 9.67 16.24 6.23
CA LEU A 811 8.28 16.65 6.45
C LEU A 811 8.13 18.18 6.39
N PHE A 812 9.19 18.91 6.75
CA PHE A 812 9.21 20.36 6.82
C PHE A 812 10.04 21.01 5.69
N ASP A 813 10.30 20.29 4.60
CA ASP A 813 10.97 20.88 3.44
C ASP A 813 10.08 21.94 2.75
N LYS A 814 10.68 22.86 1.98
CA LYS A 814 9.97 23.93 1.24
C LYS A 814 8.88 23.46 0.27
N ARG A 815 8.86 22.17 -0.08
CA ARG A 815 7.84 21.57 -0.97
C ARG A 815 6.59 21.14 -0.20
N SER A 816 6.71 20.97 1.11
CA SER A 816 5.61 20.65 2.00
C SER A 816 4.80 21.91 2.26
N LYS A 817 3.47 21.76 2.29
CA LYS A 817 2.56 22.86 2.60
C LYS A 817 2.08 22.72 4.05
N PRO A 818 2.14 23.79 4.86
CA PRO A 818 1.61 23.78 6.23
C PRO A 818 0.16 23.30 6.32
N SER A 819 -0.69 23.70 5.37
CA SER A 819 -2.12 23.37 5.36
C SER A 819 -2.45 21.94 4.89
N GLU A 820 -1.46 21.16 4.47
CA GLU A 820 -1.65 19.80 3.93
C GLU A 820 -0.60 18.85 4.55
N PHE A 821 -0.52 18.82 5.88
CA PHE A 821 0.45 17.97 6.57
C PHE A 821 0.19 16.48 6.26
N LYS A 822 1.24 15.79 5.80
CA LYS A 822 1.19 14.36 5.45
C LYS A 822 2.45 13.66 5.93
N ALA A 823 2.25 12.62 6.73
CA ALA A 823 3.31 11.76 7.22
C ALA A 823 2.82 10.30 7.30
N GLY A 824 3.76 9.35 7.24
CA GLY A 824 3.46 7.95 7.53
C GLY A 824 3.31 7.70 9.04
N ALA A 825 2.73 6.56 9.42
CA ALA A 825 2.44 6.23 10.83
C ALA A 825 3.67 6.37 11.73
N SER A 826 4.80 5.79 11.32
CA SER A 826 6.05 5.85 12.08
C SER A 826 6.66 7.25 12.15
N GLN A 827 6.39 8.10 11.15
CA GLN A 827 6.87 9.48 11.15
C GLN A 827 6.08 10.32 12.15
N CYS A 828 4.76 10.17 12.19
CA CYS A 828 3.88 10.86 13.14
C CYS A 828 4.26 10.58 14.59
N ILE A 829 4.44 9.31 14.98
CA ILE A 829 4.83 8.94 16.36
C ILE A 829 6.20 9.48 16.76
N THR A 830 7.07 9.76 15.78
CA THR A 830 8.41 10.32 16.03
C THR A 830 8.35 11.85 16.12
N VAL A 831 7.49 12.50 15.32
CA VAL A 831 7.49 13.96 15.20
C VAL A 831 6.62 14.66 16.24
N TYR A 832 5.52 14.06 16.71
CA TYR A 832 4.64 14.73 17.68
C TYR A 832 5.33 15.09 19.01
N PRO A 833 6.21 14.26 19.64
CA PRO A 833 6.87 14.67 20.88
C PRO A 833 7.88 15.81 20.64
N LEU A 834 8.52 15.84 19.47
CA LEU A 834 9.42 16.92 19.06
C LEU A 834 8.67 18.23 18.83
N LEU A 835 7.50 18.18 18.18
CA LEU A 835 6.63 19.34 18.00
C LEU A 835 6.05 19.83 19.33
N ARG A 836 5.68 18.91 20.23
CA ARG A 836 5.28 19.25 21.60
C ARG A 836 6.39 20.03 22.30
N LEU A 837 7.63 19.53 22.26
CA LEU A 837 8.75 20.22 22.88
C LEU A 837 9.04 21.57 22.23
N PHE A 838 8.98 21.65 20.90
CA PHE A 838 9.11 22.91 20.18
C PHE A 838 8.08 23.94 20.68
N LEU A 839 6.80 23.57 20.75
CA LEU A 839 5.74 24.48 21.21
C LEU A 839 5.87 24.88 22.69
N LEU A 840 6.50 24.05 23.52
CA LEU A 840 6.76 24.37 24.93
C LEU A 840 7.98 25.29 25.13
N THR A 841 8.89 25.35 24.18
CA THR A 841 10.20 26.02 24.33
C THR A 841 10.39 27.19 23.38
N HIS A 842 9.67 27.22 22.28
CA HIS A 842 9.76 28.29 21.29
C HIS A 842 9.07 29.56 21.80
N HIS A 843 9.76 30.69 21.68
CA HIS A 843 9.21 31.99 21.99
C HIS A 843 8.37 32.49 20.81
N PHE A 844 7.11 32.82 21.07
CA PHE A 844 6.23 33.47 20.09
C PHE A 844 6.13 34.96 20.43
N ASP A 845 6.43 35.82 19.46
CA ASP A 845 6.41 37.28 19.66
C ASP A 845 5.02 37.80 20.00
N THR A 846 3.98 37.19 19.42
CA THR A 846 2.58 37.44 19.74
C THR A 846 1.85 36.12 19.99
N MET A 847 1.24 35.98 21.18
CA MET A 847 0.43 34.81 21.53
C MET A 847 -1.01 35.24 21.82
N ASP A 848 -1.81 35.32 20.76
CA ASP A 848 -3.24 35.58 20.86
C ASP A 848 -4.00 34.40 21.47
N ASP A 849 -5.27 34.64 21.81
CA ASP A 849 -6.11 33.62 22.43
C ASP A 849 -6.47 32.47 21.48
N GLU A 850 -6.49 32.72 20.17
CA GLU A 850 -6.76 31.69 19.16
C GLU A 850 -5.62 30.67 19.10
N LEU A 851 -4.40 31.14 18.88
CA LEU A 851 -3.20 30.30 18.86
C LEU A 851 -3.05 29.54 20.18
N ARG A 852 -3.33 30.19 21.32
CA ARG A 852 -3.29 29.53 22.63
C ARG A 852 -4.28 28.37 22.74
N ARG A 853 -5.49 28.51 22.19
CA ARG A 853 -6.48 27.42 22.13
C ARG A 853 -6.00 26.29 21.21
N CYS A 854 -5.45 26.61 20.05
CA CYS A 854 -4.91 25.63 19.10
C CYS A 854 -3.72 24.84 19.70
N ILE A 855 -2.75 25.51 20.31
CA ILE A 855 -1.63 24.86 21.01
C ILE A 855 -2.16 23.98 22.15
N ARG A 856 -3.16 24.44 22.91
CA ARG A 856 -3.79 23.63 23.96
C ARG A 856 -4.44 22.36 23.40
N SER A 857 -5.16 22.43 22.27
CA SER A 857 -5.70 21.25 21.57
C SER A 857 -4.60 20.27 21.22
N PHE A 858 -3.51 20.76 20.62
CA PHE A 858 -2.36 19.93 20.27
C PHE A 858 -1.69 19.27 21.49
N MET A 859 -1.58 19.97 22.61
CA MET A 859 -1.07 19.36 23.85
C MET A 859 -1.97 18.22 24.34
N LYS A 860 -3.29 18.36 24.21
CA LYS A 860 -4.25 17.31 24.59
C LYS A 860 -4.19 16.10 23.67
N ILE A 861 -4.02 16.27 22.36
CA ILE A 861 -3.82 15.10 21.47
C ILE A 861 -2.51 14.37 21.77
N CYS A 862 -1.45 15.09 22.17
CA CYS A 862 -0.21 14.47 22.60
C CYS A 862 -0.43 13.57 23.83
N MET A 863 -1.24 13.99 24.81
CA MET A 863 -1.56 13.15 25.97
C MET A 863 -2.30 11.87 25.57
N VAL A 864 -3.25 11.96 24.63
CA VAL A 864 -3.94 10.77 24.10
C VAL A 864 -2.96 9.81 23.44
N LEU A 865 -2.06 10.33 22.60
CA LEU A 865 -1.05 9.53 21.91
C LEU A 865 -0.06 8.87 22.89
N ASP A 866 0.33 9.57 23.95
CA ASP A 866 1.21 9.01 24.99
C ASP A 866 0.55 7.80 25.66
N LEU A 867 -0.73 7.89 26.06
CA LEU A 867 -1.48 6.78 26.66
C LEU A 867 -1.61 5.59 25.69
N LEU A 868 -1.96 5.86 24.42
CA LEU A 868 -2.13 4.81 23.41
C LEU A 868 -0.80 4.11 23.06
N LEU A 869 0.29 4.87 22.97
CA LEU A 869 1.63 4.32 22.72
C LEU A 869 2.16 3.52 23.90
N GLU A 870 1.89 3.97 25.13
CA GLU A 870 2.26 3.23 26.33
C GLU A 870 1.48 1.91 26.41
N CYS A 871 0.16 1.95 26.19
CA CYS A 871 -0.68 0.76 26.07
C CYS A 871 -0.15 -0.24 25.03
N ASN A 872 0.29 0.26 23.87
CA ASN A 872 0.79 -0.61 22.81
C ASN A 872 2.14 -1.27 23.16
N ARG A 873 2.92 -0.71 24.09
CA ARG A 873 4.18 -1.29 24.56
C ARG A 873 3.99 -2.25 25.73
N THR A 874 3.27 -1.82 26.75
CA THR A 874 3.18 -2.53 28.04
C THR A 874 1.92 -3.37 28.17
N GLY A 875 0.89 -3.07 27.38
CA GLY A 875 -0.45 -3.61 27.56
C GLY A 875 -1.26 -2.92 28.66
N ASN A 876 -0.66 -1.99 29.41
CA ASN A 876 -1.31 -1.28 30.51
C ASN A 876 -1.97 0.00 29.99
N LEU A 877 -3.25 0.15 30.30
CA LEU A 877 -4.05 1.33 29.96
C LEU A 877 -5.16 1.45 30.98
N SER A 878 -5.32 2.62 31.59
CA SER A 878 -6.55 2.94 32.31
C SER A 878 -7.59 3.41 31.29
N PRO A 879 -8.72 2.70 31.11
CA PRO A 879 -9.77 3.12 30.19
C PRO A 879 -10.36 4.49 30.56
N ASP A 880 -10.43 4.81 31.86
CA ASP A 880 -10.99 6.08 32.34
C ASP A 880 -10.03 7.25 32.09
N GLU A 881 -8.71 7.04 32.26
CA GLU A 881 -7.71 8.05 31.86
C GLU A 881 -7.75 8.29 30.35
N LEU A 882 -7.91 7.23 29.56
CA LEU A 882 -8.06 7.36 28.11
C LEU A 882 -9.35 8.12 27.76
N GLU A 883 -10.48 7.80 28.37
CA GLU A 883 -11.75 8.51 28.15
C GLU A 883 -11.60 10.00 28.47
N ASN A 884 -11.02 10.32 29.62
CA ASN A 884 -10.78 11.69 30.05
C ASN A 884 -9.85 12.43 29.09
N ALA A 885 -8.77 11.80 28.62
CA ALA A 885 -7.84 12.39 27.68
C ALA A 885 -8.49 12.64 26.31
N ILE A 886 -9.25 11.68 25.78
CA ILE A 886 -9.97 11.80 24.50
C ILE A 886 -11.02 12.90 24.60
N ARG A 887 -11.83 12.94 25.66
CA ARG A 887 -12.85 13.98 25.88
C ARG A 887 -12.22 15.36 26.00
N ALA A 888 -11.14 15.49 26.77
CA ALA A 888 -10.41 16.75 26.92
C ALA A 888 -9.81 17.24 25.59
N HIS A 889 -9.28 16.33 24.77
CA HIS A 889 -8.82 16.67 23.42
C HIS A 889 -9.99 17.12 22.54
N SER A 890 -11.07 16.34 22.46
CA SER A 890 -12.20 16.68 21.59
C SER A 890 -12.84 18.01 21.98
N GLN A 891 -12.98 18.31 23.27
CA GLN A 891 -13.45 19.62 23.75
C GLN A 891 -12.49 20.75 23.38
N ALA A 892 -11.18 20.55 23.53
CA ALA A 892 -10.18 21.55 23.16
C ALA A 892 -10.16 21.81 21.65
N PHE A 893 -10.27 20.74 20.85
CA PHE A 893 -10.33 20.79 19.40
C PHE A 893 -11.55 21.60 18.92
N LEU A 894 -12.74 21.27 19.43
CA LEU A 894 -13.97 21.97 19.07
C LEU A 894 -13.91 23.46 19.41
N LYS A 895 -13.33 23.82 20.57
CA LYS A 895 -13.13 25.22 20.96
C LYS A 895 -12.08 25.94 20.13
N ALA A 896 -11.08 25.23 19.62
CA ALA A 896 -9.99 25.81 18.85
C ALA A 896 -10.35 25.99 17.37
N TYR A 897 -10.95 24.98 16.77
CA TYR A 897 -11.15 24.92 15.32
C TYR A 897 -12.62 24.91 14.90
N GLY A 898 -13.55 24.52 15.77
CA GLY A 898 -14.96 24.37 15.45
C GLY A 898 -15.33 23.00 14.85
N GLU A 899 -16.63 22.75 14.76
CA GLU A 899 -17.21 21.45 14.41
C GLU A 899 -17.08 21.07 12.93
N GLN A 900 -16.85 22.04 12.05
CA GLN A 900 -16.72 21.83 10.61
C GLN A 900 -15.47 21.01 10.22
N HIS A 901 -14.50 20.91 11.12
CA HIS A 901 -13.28 20.11 10.92
C HIS A 901 -13.39 18.70 11.52
N CYS A 902 -14.52 18.35 12.15
CA CYS A 902 -14.75 17.00 12.64
C CYS A 902 -14.92 16.01 11.48
N ILE A 903 -14.13 14.95 11.53
CA ILE A 903 -14.20 13.79 10.63
C ILE A 903 -14.70 12.55 11.40
N PRO A 904 -15.21 11.50 10.74
CA PRO A 904 -15.76 10.31 11.42
C PRO A 904 -14.84 9.67 12.46
N LYS A 905 -13.51 9.80 12.29
CA LYS A 905 -12.51 9.31 13.24
C LYS A 905 -12.60 9.94 14.63
N PHE A 906 -13.16 11.15 14.77
CA PHE A 906 -13.48 11.72 16.09
C PHE A 906 -14.47 10.82 16.83
N HIS A 907 -15.57 10.49 16.17
CA HIS A 907 -16.57 9.60 16.76
C HIS A 907 -16.03 8.18 17.00
N TYR A 908 -15.27 7.61 16.06
CA TYR A 908 -14.65 6.29 16.27
C TYR A 908 -13.72 6.26 17.49
N SER A 909 -12.96 7.34 17.73
CA SER A 909 -12.07 7.43 18.88
C SER A 909 -12.80 7.39 20.24
N LEU A 910 -14.04 7.86 20.30
CA LEU A 910 -14.86 7.85 21.52
C LEU A 910 -15.30 6.44 21.94
N HIS A 911 -15.19 5.45 21.04
CA HIS A 911 -15.45 4.04 21.37
C HIS A 911 -14.23 3.32 21.96
N LEU A 912 -13.02 3.86 21.79
CA LEU A 912 -11.79 3.21 22.26
C LEU A 912 -11.76 2.94 23.76
N PRO A 913 -12.22 3.85 24.65
CA PRO A 913 -12.27 3.59 26.08
C PRO A 913 -13.17 2.42 26.44
N LEU A 914 -14.37 2.34 25.83
CA LEU A 914 -15.29 1.22 26.07
C LEU A 914 -14.68 -0.11 25.61
N MET A 915 -14.01 -0.12 24.46
CA MET A 915 -13.29 -1.30 23.98
C MET A 915 -12.13 -1.70 24.90
N ALA A 916 -11.40 -0.71 25.45
CA ALA A 916 -10.30 -0.94 26.39
C ALA A 916 -10.75 -1.55 27.73
N ARG A 917 -12.03 -1.37 28.12
CA ARG A 917 -12.61 -2.00 29.32
C ARG A 917 -12.83 -3.52 29.12
N ASP A 918 -13.10 -3.95 27.90
CA ASP A 918 -13.35 -5.36 27.56
C ASP A 918 -12.05 -6.09 27.18
N ARG A 919 -11.14 -5.41 26.48
CA ARG A 919 -9.96 -6.04 25.87
C ARG A 919 -8.79 -5.07 25.65
N PRO A 920 -7.55 -5.58 25.58
CA PRO A 920 -6.40 -4.77 25.18
C PRO A 920 -6.59 -4.19 23.77
N LEU A 921 -6.30 -2.90 23.60
CA LEU A 921 -6.34 -2.27 22.29
C LEU A 921 -5.17 -2.75 21.42
N ILE A 922 -5.48 -3.22 20.20
CA ILE A 922 -4.48 -3.64 19.21
C ILE A 922 -4.30 -2.53 18.18
N SER A 923 -3.04 -2.23 17.84
CA SER A 923 -2.70 -1.29 16.77
C SER A 923 -2.32 -2.00 15.46
N CYS A 924 -2.56 -1.32 14.34
CA CYS A 924 -2.19 -1.84 13.03
C CYS A 924 -0.70 -1.66 12.64
N PHE A 925 0.17 -1.16 13.54
CA PHE A 925 1.60 -0.96 13.25
C PHE A 925 2.33 -2.27 12.88
N THR A 926 2.03 -3.36 13.59
CA THR A 926 2.64 -4.67 13.33
C THR A 926 2.21 -5.21 11.97
N HIS A 927 0.94 -5.02 11.63
CA HIS A 927 0.36 -5.45 10.37
C HIS A 927 0.98 -4.71 9.17
N GLU A 928 1.22 -3.39 9.28
CA GLU A 928 1.95 -2.65 8.24
C GLU A 928 3.36 -3.20 7.99
N ARG A 929 4.05 -3.68 9.04
CA ARG A 929 5.36 -4.34 8.90
C ARG A 929 5.22 -5.72 8.27
N LYS A 930 4.21 -6.50 8.69
CA LYS A 930 3.87 -7.80 8.07
C LYS A 930 3.59 -7.66 6.57
N HIS A 931 2.87 -6.62 6.15
CA HIS A 931 2.61 -6.34 4.74
C HIS A 931 3.88 -6.14 3.92
N ARG A 932 4.97 -5.62 4.50
CA ARG A 932 6.26 -5.48 3.80
C ARG A 932 6.84 -6.85 3.46
N GLN A 933 6.67 -7.85 4.33
CA GLN A 933 7.08 -9.23 4.06
C GLN A 933 6.30 -9.82 2.88
N VAL A 934 4.97 -9.64 2.84
CA VAL A 934 4.15 -10.10 1.70
C VAL A 934 4.56 -9.40 0.40
N LYS A 935 4.75 -8.08 0.44
CA LYS A 935 5.21 -7.29 -0.71
C LYS A 935 6.56 -7.79 -1.24
N GLN A 936 7.49 -8.17 -0.36
CA GLN A 936 8.80 -8.70 -0.76
C GLN A 936 8.67 -9.92 -1.68
N PHE A 937 7.72 -10.83 -1.43
CA PHE A 937 7.49 -11.99 -2.29
C PHE A 937 6.64 -11.61 -3.51
N ALA A 938 5.53 -10.91 -3.30
CA ALA A 938 4.59 -10.58 -4.38
C ALA A 938 5.20 -9.65 -5.45
N ASP A 939 6.13 -8.76 -5.10
CA ASP A 939 6.81 -7.87 -6.05
C ASP A 939 7.71 -8.65 -7.02
N ASN A 940 8.29 -9.74 -6.55
CA ASN A 940 9.17 -10.61 -7.33
C ASN A 940 8.39 -11.55 -8.28
N THR A 941 7.09 -11.74 -8.04
CA THR A 941 6.21 -12.56 -8.89
C THR A 941 5.73 -11.76 -10.11
N LYS A 942 6.35 -12.02 -11.26
CA LYS A 942 6.08 -11.29 -12.52
C LYS A 942 4.89 -11.83 -13.32
N LYS A 943 4.59 -13.13 -13.21
CA LYS A 943 3.48 -13.79 -13.89
C LYS A 943 2.42 -14.15 -12.85
N VAL A 944 1.18 -13.75 -13.11
CA VAL A 944 0.04 -14.12 -12.29
C VAL A 944 -0.65 -15.29 -13.00
N THR A 945 -0.65 -16.44 -12.36
CA THR A 945 -1.28 -17.69 -12.82
C THR A 945 -2.26 -18.19 -11.76
N ASP A 946 -2.95 -19.30 -12.03
CA ASP A 946 -3.90 -19.91 -11.07
C ASP A 946 -3.22 -20.43 -9.79
N TRP A 947 -1.88 -20.56 -9.81
CA TRP A 947 -1.08 -21.00 -8.66
C TRP A 947 -0.58 -19.83 -7.79
N PHE A 948 -0.95 -18.58 -8.12
CA PHE A 948 -0.40 -17.39 -7.48
C PHE A 948 -0.67 -17.38 -5.97
N GLU A 949 -1.92 -17.60 -5.56
CA GLU A 949 -2.34 -17.66 -4.17
C GLU A 949 -1.57 -18.72 -3.40
N ALA A 950 -1.56 -19.96 -3.90
CA ALA A 950 -0.88 -21.08 -3.25
C ALA A 950 0.64 -20.85 -3.12
N SER A 951 1.31 -20.36 -4.18
CA SER A 951 2.75 -20.10 -4.14
C SER A 951 3.09 -18.96 -3.17
N LEU A 952 2.35 -17.85 -3.24
CA LEU A 952 2.61 -16.70 -2.37
C LEU A 952 2.35 -17.06 -0.90
N PHE A 953 1.28 -17.80 -0.62
CA PHE A 953 0.94 -18.24 0.72
C PHE A 953 2.05 -19.13 1.31
N LYS A 954 2.53 -20.13 0.55
CA LYS A 954 3.68 -20.96 0.95
C LYS A 954 4.95 -20.12 1.13
N ASP A 955 5.19 -19.13 0.27
CA ASP A 955 6.37 -18.28 0.39
C ASP A 955 6.38 -17.47 1.71
N VAL A 956 5.24 -16.90 2.07
CA VAL A 956 5.07 -16.09 3.30
C VAL A 956 5.05 -16.98 4.54
N LEU A 957 4.30 -18.09 4.53
CA LEU A 957 4.19 -19.00 5.67
C LEU A 957 5.52 -19.68 5.97
N GLY A 958 6.22 -20.18 4.95
CA GLY A 958 7.52 -20.80 5.13
C GLY A 958 8.59 -19.81 5.60
N ARG A 959 8.47 -18.51 5.27
CA ARG A 959 9.34 -17.49 5.87
C ARG A 959 9.05 -17.31 7.36
N ALA A 960 7.78 -17.28 7.75
CA ALA A 960 7.40 -17.20 9.16
C ALA A 960 7.88 -18.42 9.95
N LEU A 961 7.77 -19.62 9.38
CA LEU A 961 8.29 -20.86 9.96
C LEU A 961 9.80 -20.79 10.22
N LEU A 962 10.59 -20.39 9.22
CA LEU A 962 12.04 -20.21 9.34
C LEU A 962 12.41 -19.16 10.38
N ASP A 963 11.69 -18.03 10.40
CA ASP A 963 11.96 -16.98 11.37
C ASP A 963 11.69 -17.45 12.82
N LEU A 964 10.65 -18.26 13.02
CA LEU A 964 10.33 -18.88 14.32
C LEU A 964 11.35 -19.96 14.72
N SER A 965 11.91 -20.71 13.77
CA SER A 965 12.89 -21.78 14.04
C SER A 965 14.30 -21.27 14.30
N GLU A 966 14.77 -20.26 13.54
CA GLU A 966 16.12 -19.69 13.67
C GLU A 966 16.28 -18.88 14.98
N HIS A 967 15.20 -18.32 15.51
CA HIS A 967 15.24 -17.41 16.65
C HIS A 967 14.69 -18.09 17.92
N ALA A 968 15.47 -19.01 18.49
CA ALA A 968 15.15 -19.61 19.80
C ALA A 968 14.92 -18.57 20.95
N GLY A 969 15.24 -17.29 20.70
CA GLY A 969 14.98 -16.15 21.59
C GLY A 969 14.24 -14.97 20.94
N PHE A 970 13.34 -15.15 19.96
CA PHE A 970 12.63 -14.04 19.29
C PHE A 970 11.84 -13.10 20.24
N MET A 971 11.55 -13.56 21.46
CA MET A 971 10.90 -12.80 22.54
C MET A 971 11.84 -12.47 23.69
N ARG A 972 13.16 -12.59 23.51
CA ARG A 972 14.14 -12.32 24.57
C ARG A 972 15.20 -11.34 24.11
N PRO A 973 15.64 -10.45 25.01
CA PRO A 973 16.80 -9.62 24.74
C PRO A 973 18.00 -10.48 24.33
N HIS A 974 18.73 -10.06 23.31
CA HIS A 974 19.91 -10.80 22.84
C HIS A 974 20.98 -9.88 22.25
N LEU A 975 22.24 -10.35 22.26
CA LEU A 975 23.36 -9.62 21.66
C LEU A 975 23.29 -9.73 20.13
N LYS A 976 23.60 -8.63 19.44
CA LYS A 976 23.79 -8.65 17.98
C LYS A 976 25.27 -8.83 17.66
N SER A 977 25.56 -9.86 16.86
CA SER A 977 26.93 -10.24 16.48
C SER A 977 27.89 -10.36 17.68
N PRO A 978 27.55 -11.19 18.70
CA PRO A 978 28.38 -11.35 19.89
C PRO A 978 29.77 -11.89 19.55
N LYS A 979 30.78 -11.38 20.25
CA LYS A 979 32.15 -11.87 20.20
C LYS A 979 32.55 -12.41 21.57
N SER A 980 33.25 -13.53 21.60
CA SER A 980 33.87 -14.02 22.83
C SER A 980 34.83 -12.97 23.39
N VAL A 981 34.75 -12.70 24.68
CA VAL A 981 35.67 -11.78 25.36
C VAL A 981 36.96 -12.52 25.64
N THR A 982 38.04 -12.04 25.02
CA THR A 982 39.42 -12.50 25.30
C THR A 982 40.24 -11.43 26.02
N ASP A 983 39.66 -10.25 26.26
CA ASP A 983 40.31 -9.13 26.93
C ASP A 983 40.40 -9.40 28.44
N GLY A 984 41.62 -9.52 28.96
CA GLY A 984 41.87 -9.84 30.37
C GLY A 984 41.35 -8.78 31.34
N THR A 985 41.33 -7.51 30.93
CA THR A 985 40.88 -6.39 31.77
C THR A 985 39.36 -6.42 31.97
N LEU A 986 38.60 -6.60 30.90
CA LEU A 986 37.14 -6.74 30.97
C LEU A 986 36.74 -8.01 31.74
N LEU A 987 37.42 -9.13 31.51
CA LEU A 987 37.18 -10.36 32.27
C LEU A 987 37.49 -10.16 33.76
N TRP A 988 38.58 -9.47 34.09
CA TRP A 988 38.93 -9.13 35.47
C TRP A 988 37.86 -8.25 36.13
N HIS A 989 37.43 -7.17 35.47
CA HIS A 989 36.38 -6.29 36.01
C HIS A 989 35.04 -7.01 36.20
N LEU A 990 34.63 -7.84 35.24
CA LEU A 990 33.42 -8.66 35.38
C LEU A 990 33.56 -9.67 36.53
N GLY A 991 34.74 -10.28 36.69
CA GLY A 991 35.04 -11.21 37.77
C GLY A 991 34.94 -10.53 39.14
N GLN A 992 35.54 -9.35 39.30
CA GLN A 992 35.46 -8.56 40.52
C GLN A 992 34.03 -8.10 40.84
N THR A 993 33.29 -7.61 39.82
CA THR A 993 31.94 -7.05 40.02
C THR A 993 30.93 -8.10 40.46
N PHE A 994 31.01 -9.31 39.90
CA PHE A 994 30.03 -10.38 40.14
C PHE A 994 30.56 -11.51 41.03
N GLY A 995 31.78 -11.38 41.58
CA GLY A 995 32.36 -12.35 42.51
C GLY A 995 32.80 -13.67 41.88
N PHE A 996 33.11 -13.69 40.58
CA PHE A 996 33.57 -14.89 39.88
C PHE A 996 35.10 -14.97 39.87
N GLN A 997 35.66 -16.11 40.32
CA GLN A 997 37.10 -16.37 40.28
C GLN A 997 37.61 -16.61 38.85
N THR A 998 36.79 -17.26 38.01
CA THR A 998 37.03 -17.47 36.58
C THR A 998 35.74 -17.25 35.81
N LEU A 999 35.85 -16.58 34.66
CA LEU A 999 34.74 -16.30 33.75
C LEU A 999 35.02 -16.96 32.41
N GLU A 1000 34.30 -18.03 32.11
CA GLU A 1000 34.40 -18.72 30.84
C GLU A 1000 33.24 -18.34 29.91
N HIS A 1001 33.43 -18.47 28.59
CA HIS A 1001 32.37 -18.25 27.60
C HIS A 1001 31.65 -16.89 27.64
N VAL A 1002 32.27 -15.86 28.23
CA VAL A 1002 31.72 -14.50 28.22
C VAL A 1002 31.69 -13.97 26.80
N GLN A 1003 30.56 -13.38 26.42
CA GLN A 1003 30.42 -12.70 25.13
C GLN A 1003 30.17 -11.21 25.35
N SER A 1004 30.66 -10.37 24.44
CA SER A 1004 30.37 -8.95 24.40
C SER A 1004 29.86 -8.52 23.03
N ALA A 1005 29.08 -7.45 23.00
CA ALA A 1005 28.65 -6.79 21.78
C ALA A 1005 28.50 -5.28 22.00
N MET A 1006 28.65 -4.52 20.92
CA MET A 1006 28.36 -3.08 20.92
C MET A 1006 26.87 -2.79 20.70
N GLN A 1007 26.11 -3.79 20.30
CA GLN A 1007 24.70 -3.69 19.98
C GLN A 1007 23.93 -4.87 20.59
N ALA A 1008 22.75 -4.57 21.13
CA ALA A 1008 21.81 -5.58 21.60
C ALA A 1008 20.40 -5.27 21.10
N GLU A 1009 19.60 -6.31 20.90
CA GLU A 1009 18.15 -6.19 20.87
C GLU A 1009 17.65 -6.22 22.32
N VAL A 1010 17.09 -5.11 22.79
CA VAL A 1010 16.69 -4.92 24.19
C VAL A 1010 15.23 -5.32 24.43
N CYS A 1011 14.42 -5.18 23.40
CA CYS A 1011 13.05 -5.69 23.29
C CYS A 1011 12.84 -6.06 21.82
N PRO A 1012 11.89 -6.95 21.51
CA PRO A 1012 11.66 -7.34 20.13
C PRO A 1012 11.45 -6.14 19.19
N GLY A 1013 12.28 -6.05 18.15
CA GLY A 1013 12.28 -4.94 17.19
C GLY A 1013 12.92 -3.63 17.68
N GLN A 1014 13.42 -3.58 18.92
CA GLN A 1014 14.14 -2.44 19.49
C GLN A 1014 15.60 -2.79 19.73
N THR A 1015 16.48 -2.09 19.02
CA THR A 1015 17.93 -2.21 19.20
C THR A 1015 18.49 -1.00 19.92
N CYS A 1016 19.48 -1.24 20.78
CA CYS A 1016 20.31 -0.22 21.38
C CYS A 1016 21.77 -0.47 20.98
N GLU A 1017 22.50 0.61 20.77
CA GLU A 1017 23.93 0.59 20.45
C GLU A 1017 24.71 1.44 21.46
N ARG A 1018 26.01 1.18 21.59
CA ARG A 1018 26.92 2.03 22.34
C ARG A 1018 26.76 3.52 21.96
N GLY A 1019 26.68 4.38 22.98
CA GLY A 1019 26.48 5.83 22.86
C GLY A 1019 25.03 6.26 22.75
N ASP A 1020 24.07 5.33 22.64
CA ASP A 1020 22.66 5.69 22.75
C ASP A 1020 22.32 6.06 24.21
N LEU A 1021 21.54 7.12 24.40
CA LEU A 1021 20.86 7.38 25.66
C LEU A 1021 19.61 6.52 25.75
N VAL A 1022 19.36 5.97 26.93
CA VAL A 1022 18.23 5.10 27.21
C VAL A 1022 17.49 5.55 28.46
N LEU A 1023 16.16 5.45 28.42
CA LEU A 1023 15.32 5.54 29.61
C LEU A 1023 15.24 4.14 30.23
N LEU A 1024 15.49 4.08 31.54
CA LEU A 1024 15.37 2.85 32.33
C LEU A 1024 13.96 2.74 32.90
N LYS A 1025 13.53 1.51 33.22
CA LYS A 1025 12.25 1.25 33.88
C LYS A 1025 12.10 1.96 35.24
N THR A 1026 13.21 2.28 35.88
CA THR A 1026 13.27 3.08 37.12
C THR A 1026 12.96 4.56 36.91
N GLY A 1027 12.84 5.02 35.66
CA GLY A 1027 12.72 6.44 35.30
C GLY A 1027 14.05 7.17 35.17
N SER A 1028 15.18 6.53 35.50
CA SER A 1028 16.52 7.10 35.31
C SER A 1028 16.92 7.08 33.83
N VAL A 1029 17.80 7.99 33.43
CA VAL A 1029 18.39 8.03 32.09
C VAL A 1029 19.84 7.60 32.16
N ALA A 1030 20.30 6.79 31.20
CA ALA A 1030 21.68 6.33 31.14
C ALA A 1030 22.23 6.31 29.71
N GLU A 1031 23.54 6.41 29.57
CA GLU A 1031 24.25 6.17 28.32
C GLU A 1031 24.71 4.71 28.25
N VAL A 1032 24.51 4.06 27.10
CA VAL A 1032 24.95 2.69 26.85
C VAL A 1032 26.43 2.64 26.51
N TRP A 1033 27.25 1.89 27.24
CA TRP A 1033 28.68 1.74 26.97
C TRP A 1033 29.05 0.38 26.37
N LEU A 1034 28.47 -0.72 26.87
CA LEU A 1034 28.77 -2.08 26.43
C LEU A 1034 27.63 -3.04 26.75
N PHE A 1035 27.46 -4.10 25.97
CA PHE A 1035 26.62 -5.25 26.33
C PHE A 1035 27.48 -6.49 26.54
N CYS A 1036 27.14 -7.30 27.54
CA CYS A 1036 27.78 -8.58 27.80
C CYS A 1036 26.79 -9.69 28.13
N ARG A 1037 27.20 -10.93 27.86
CA ARG A 1037 26.52 -12.15 28.26
C ARG A 1037 27.48 -12.98 29.10
N LEU A 1038 27.07 -13.29 30.33
CA LEU A 1038 27.84 -14.11 31.26
C LEU A 1038 27.60 -15.60 31.01
N GLN A 1039 28.43 -16.45 31.65
CA GLN A 1039 28.42 -17.91 31.52
C GLN A 1039 27.06 -18.57 31.83
N HIS A 1040 26.26 -17.98 32.71
CA HIS A 1040 24.91 -18.45 33.04
C HIS A 1040 23.80 -17.95 32.08
N GLY A 1041 24.19 -17.28 30.99
CA GLY A 1041 23.26 -16.75 29.99
C GLY A 1041 22.65 -15.39 30.33
N GLU A 1042 22.99 -14.80 31.48
CA GLU A 1042 22.50 -13.49 31.89
C GLU A 1042 23.03 -12.39 30.95
N LEU A 1043 22.12 -11.50 30.53
CA LEU A 1043 22.40 -10.41 29.60
C LEU A 1043 22.45 -9.08 30.34
N LEU A 1044 23.62 -8.44 30.31
CA LEU A 1044 23.90 -7.19 31.01
C LEU A 1044 24.29 -6.08 30.04
N ALA A 1045 24.04 -4.84 30.45
CA ALA A 1045 24.54 -3.63 29.85
C ALA A 1045 25.37 -2.87 30.87
N LEU A 1046 26.57 -2.43 30.49
CA LEU A 1046 27.32 -1.41 31.21
C LEU A 1046 26.71 -0.05 30.83
N LEU A 1047 26.15 0.63 31.82
CA LEU A 1047 25.39 1.86 31.65
C LEU A 1047 26.00 2.96 32.51
N SER A 1048 26.19 4.15 31.95
CA SER A 1048 26.55 5.35 32.70
C SER A 1048 25.28 6.12 33.05
N VAL A 1049 24.83 6.01 34.31
CA VAL A 1049 23.60 6.67 34.77
C VAL A 1049 23.83 8.17 34.95
N LEU A 1050 22.92 8.97 34.39
CA LEU A 1050 22.95 10.42 34.45
C LEU A 1050 22.17 10.95 35.65
N GLU A 1051 22.61 12.09 36.19
CA GLU A 1051 21.97 12.78 37.30
C GLU A 1051 20.89 13.75 36.79
N PRO A 1052 19.63 13.63 37.25
CA PRO A 1052 18.56 14.53 36.83
C PRO A 1052 18.74 15.94 37.42
N GLN A 1053 18.55 16.97 36.59
CA GLN A 1053 18.63 18.39 36.96
C GLN A 1053 17.25 19.09 36.87
N GLY A 1054 16.19 18.33 36.61
CA GLY A 1054 14.83 18.84 36.37
C GLY A 1054 14.61 19.31 34.93
N LYS A 1055 13.34 19.48 34.54
CA LYS A 1055 12.93 19.93 33.17
C LYS A 1055 13.56 19.12 32.03
N ASN A 1056 13.72 17.81 32.23
CA ASN A 1056 14.38 16.87 31.32
C ASN A 1056 15.87 17.17 31.03
N LEU A 1057 16.53 17.95 31.88
CA LEU A 1057 17.98 18.14 31.84
C LEU A 1057 18.67 17.09 32.70
N PHE A 1058 19.78 16.57 32.20
CA PHE A 1058 20.59 15.53 32.83
C PHE A 1058 22.07 15.89 32.79
N ARG A 1059 22.83 15.47 33.79
CA ARG A 1059 24.28 15.64 33.87
C ARG A 1059 25.01 14.30 33.93
N VAL A 1060 26.18 14.20 33.32
CA VAL A 1060 27.04 13.01 33.44
C VAL A 1060 27.56 12.91 34.88
N LYS A 1061 27.32 11.75 35.53
CA LYS A 1061 27.85 11.45 36.86
C LYS A 1061 29.24 10.81 36.72
N GLN A 1062 30.25 11.34 37.45
CA GLN A 1062 31.63 10.83 37.37
C GLN A 1062 31.74 9.33 37.74
N ASP A 1063 30.99 8.87 38.74
CA ASP A 1063 30.89 7.46 39.15
C ASP A 1063 29.55 6.83 38.76
N GLY A 1064 29.04 7.14 37.56
CA GLY A 1064 27.74 6.68 37.08
C GLY A 1064 27.72 5.28 36.46
N ALA A 1065 28.90 4.67 36.23
CA ALA A 1065 29.02 3.42 35.49
C ALA A 1065 28.62 2.21 36.36
N GLN A 1066 27.60 1.49 35.92
CA GLN A 1066 27.15 0.27 36.59
C GLN A 1066 26.63 -0.76 35.58
N PHE A 1067 26.77 -2.05 35.91
CA PHE A 1067 26.16 -3.11 35.15
C PHE A 1067 24.70 -3.28 35.58
N MET A 1068 23.79 -3.29 34.61
CA MET A 1068 22.37 -3.58 34.83
C MET A 1068 21.89 -4.61 33.80
N ARG A 1069 20.82 -5.33 34.13
CA ARG A 1069 20.20 -6.26 33.17
C ARG A 1069 19.70 -5.49 31.96
N VAL A 1070 19.89 -6.03 30.76
CA VAL A 1070 19.39 -5.40 29.52
C VAL A 1070 17.87 -5.21 29.57
N ALA A 1071 17.15 -6.07 30.30
CA ALA A 1071 15.71 -5.97 30.51
C ALA A 1071 15.27 -4.70 31.29
N GLU A 1072 16.19 -3.97 31.94
CA GLU A 1072 15.89 -2.70 32.61
C GLU A 1072 15.81 -1.52 31.63
N ILE A 1073 16.36 -1.67 30.42
CA ILE A 1073 16.27 -0.66 29.36
C ILE A 1073 14.83 -0.63 28.83
N SER A 1074 14.18 0.52 28.94
CA SER A 1074 12.81 0.72 28.44
C SER A 1074 12.80 1.11 26.97
N ARG A 1075 13.59 2.13 26.58
CA ARG A 1075 13.64 2.69 25.22
C ARG A 1075 14.87 3.56 25.01
N THR A 1076 15.23 3.81 23.76
CA THR A 1076 16.24 4.82 23.39
C THR A 1076 15.62 6.23 23.36
N CYS A 1077 16.41 7.24 23.69
CA CYS A 1077 15.98 8.62 23.80
C CYS A 1077 16.70 9.52 22.78
N LEU A 1078 16.01 10.54 22.29
CA LEU A 1078 16.65 11.65 21.58
C LEU A 1078 17.29 12.58 22.62
N PHE A 1079 18.37 13.28 22.26
CA PHE A 1079 18.95 14.25 23.18
C PHE A 1079 19.65 15.40 22.48
N LYS A 1080 19.83 16.52 23.17
CA LYS A 1080 20.61 17.67 22.72
C LYS A 1080 21.65 18.00 23.78
N ARG A 1081 22.92 18.07 23.40
CA ARG A 1081 23.98 18.54 24.30
C ARG A 1081 23.83 20.04 24.51
N MET A 1082 23.68 20.45 25.76
CA MET A 1082 23.59 21.84 26.19
C MET A 1082 24.97 22.38 26.59
N SER A 1083 25.82 21.51 27.15
CA SER A 1083 27.23 21.77 27.45
C SER A 1083 28.02 20.46 27.37
N ALA A 1084 29.30 20.47 27.77
CA ALA A 1084 30.12 19.25 27.84
C ALA A 1084 29.49 18.18 28.74
N ASP A 1085 28.91 18.59 29.88
CA ASP A 1085 28.39 17.68 30.90
C ASP A 1085 26.86 17.66 30.99
N SER A 1086 26.15 18.55 30.29
CA SER A 1086 24.69 18.68 30.39
C SER A 1086 23.96 18.36 29.08
N MET A 1087 22.87 17.60 29.20
CA MET A 1087 22.07 17.13 28.07
C MET A 1087 20.58 17.33 28.35
N LEU A 1088 19.85 17.81 27.35
CA LEU A 1088 18.38 17.80 27.32
C LEU A 1088 17.92 16.50 26.67
N VAL A 1089 17.10 15.70 27.35
CA VAL A 1089 16.67 14.37 26.89
C VAL A 1089 15.19 14.39 26.53
N VAL A 1090 14.84 13.72 25.43
CA VAL A 1090 13.46 13.52 24.95
C VAL A 1090 13.21 12.01 24.86
N PRO A 1091 12.47 11.44 25.84
CA PRO A 1091 12.23 10.01 25.93
C PRO A 1091 11.39 9.39 24.81
#